data_AF-A0A1I4T1C5-F1
#
_entry.id   AF-A0A1I4T1C5-F1
#
_cell.length_a   1.000
_cell.length_b   1.000
_cell.length_c   1.000
_cell.angle_alpha   90.00
_cell.angle_beta   90.00
_cell.angle_gamma   90.00
#
_symmetry.space_group_name_H-M   'P 1'
#
loop_
_entity.id
_entity.type
_entity.pdbx_description
1 polymer ?
#
loop_
_entity_poly.entity_id
_entity_poly.type
_entity_poly.pdbx_seq_one_letter_code
_entity_poly.pdbx_strand_id
1 'polypeptide(L)'
;MFGWTAFGRHETAVSREILGAAVSYFTSRRGRRSLRACAGMLAVLLGLISAASSEPLRRSGYAVSAETCGNGDLAFPRIQIDMKAGFCAGLVASEEDGLKFPRAIVQVPGRELLVVADMGGWGHTDGRLLLLDPRAAQGQRFRELLTGIEYPFGLTIGPDKKLYASTAETIFRFDPLADNPRGTVETIIRHMPGRRITLPDGTRLQESAHPLKQFVFDRNGRLFVNVGSHSDDCITPAPITKPCAAAEGASAMAAIWLFTPPTGGVFPALKPGDADPPHTVYARGLRNSMALALHPKFPEAGYAFLQGENSRDLPDIFKPNEEINAIEQGRHYGWPYCYDLSTPSPEFRNVLQGGLYKSLCTANALYKPPLSLMPPHGAPLAMLYYHGGKFPELEGKLLVGLHGYRPTGSRVLVYDVDDRGFPKPSPAPVRYHVSCAADPARSFQTDAGEVAASPFDELIAGWHRVNGARPQGAPVGMTVAEDGAIWLVEDKNRTVIRIDRAAGDPPQPLPCDMRSQTMINQLAAFVARDAQNSARLTTLRKGLVEKHCVGCHSDFGLKGGQSEAEKDAAVLRFMLSQDGWIYPGDPDAGKLRTRLRGLGAEKLMPPGGESLPKTEPGYKRLLDTADLLVATMVPGTRMRIKPGPPQRKFFGKTSKECGEIPAAKVVVVTQRSAVDKPGFSRFFRPADPYLNGECTDGDGYYIRQEFLVPVQ
;
A
#
# COMPACT_ATOMS: atom_id res chain seq x y z
N MET A 1 54.74 23.94 17.19
CA MET A 1 56.13 23.53 16.91
C MET A 1 56.18 23.00 15.49
N PHE A 2 56.98 23.66 14.63
CA PHE A 2 57.29 23.38 13.21
C PHE A 2 56.05 23.41 12.26
N GLY A 3 55.88 24.33 11.30
CA GLY A 3 56.82 24.87 10.30
C GLY A 3 57.11 23.77 9.28
N TRP A 4 56.71 23.82 8.02
CA TRP A 4 57.35 24.53 6.89
C TRP A 4 56.39 24.39 5.67
N THR A 5 55.94 25.43 4.93
CA THR A 5 56.61 26.22 3.85
C THR A 5 57.17 25.30 2.72
N ALA A 6 56.98 25.51 1.41
CA ALA A 6 56.71 26.72 0.64
C ALA A 6 56.62 26.46 -0.90
N PHE A 7 56.20 27.52 -1.62
CA PHE A 7 56.59 27.97 -2.99
C PHE A 7 56.16 27.16 -4.24
N GLY A 8 55.66 27.76 -5.33
CA GLY A 8 55.38 29.17 -5.62
C GLY A 8 55.25 29.46 -7.13
N ARG A 9 54.72 30.68 -7.43
CA ARG A 9 54.96 31.58 -8.60
C ARG A 9 54.47 31.10 -9.99
N HIS A 10 54.01 31.93 -10.93
CA HIS A 10 53.68 33.36 -11.07
C HIS A 10 52.94 33.54 -12.42
N GLU A 11 52.03 34.53 -12.50
CA GLU A 11 51.83 35.57 -13.56
C GLU A 11 51.92 35.20 -15.07
N THR A 12 51.18 35.72 -16.05
CA THR A 12 50.37 36.95 -16.32
C THR A 12 49.71 36.69 -17.70
N ALA A 13 48.41 36.92 -17.97
CA ALA A 13 47.64 38.16 -18.18
C ALA A 13 47.76 38.81 -19.60
N VAL A 14 46.59 39.25 -20.13
CA VAL A 14 46.32 40.32 -21.13
C VAL A 14 46.42 39.93 -22.64
N SER A 15 45.59 40.36 -23.61
CA SER A 15 44.23 40.96 -23.72
C SER A 15 43.82 41.09 -25.21
N ARG A 16 42.50 41.10 -25.45
CA ARG A 16 41.64 41.94 -26.35
C ARG A 16 41.83 42.11 -27.89
N GLU A 17 40.64 42.01 -28.54
CA GLU A 17 40.01 42.88 -29.59
C GLU A 17 40.46 42.78 -31.07
N ILE A 18 39.72 43.09 -32.15
CA ILE A 18 38.30 43.33 -32.62
C ILE A 18 38.42 43.39 -34.20
N LEU A 19 37.30 43.21 -34.94
CA LEU A 19 37.00 43.63 -36.35
C LEU A 19 37.48 42.68 -37.47
N GLY A 20 36.76 42.43 -38.55
CA GLY A 20 35.49 42.96 -39.07
C GLY A 20 35.43 42.79 -40.61
N ALA A 21 34.20 42.61 -41.15
CA ALA A 21 33.77 42.83 -42.55
C ALA A 21 34.37 41.94 -43.67
N ALA A 22 33.75 41.70 -44.85
CA ALA A 22 32.39 41.73 -45.40
C ALA A 22 32.53 41.37 -46.91
N VAL A 23 31.44 40.87 -47.57
CA VAL A 23 31.05 41.15 -49.00
C VAL A 23 31.96 40.51 -50.10
N SER A 24 31.55 39.98 -51.26
CA SER A 24 30.28 39.81 -52.00
C SER A 24 30.52 39.01 -53.31
N TYR A 25 29.43 38.44 -53.86
CA TYR A 25 29.07 38.23 -55.29
C TYR A 25 30.01 37.46 -56.26
N PHE A 26 29.46 36.48 -57.00
CA PHE A 26 29.31 36.57 -58.46
C PHE A 26 28.41 35.46 -59.04
N THR A 27 27.64 35.87 -60.05
CA THR A 27 26.61 35.19 -60.85
C THR A 27 27.15 34.43 -62.06
N SER A 28 26.45 33.39 -62.56
CA SER A 28 26.14 33.13 -64.01
C SER A 28 25.61 31.67 -64.18
N ARG A 29 24.38 31.36 -64.61
CA ARG A 29 23.65 31.50 -65.90
C ARG A 29 23.72 30.23 -66.81
N ARG A 30 22.52 29.66 -67.03
CA ARG A 30 21.97 28.96 -68.23
C ARG A 30 22.43 27.54 -68.63
N GLY A 31 21.44 26.66 -68.84
CA GLY A 31 21.50 25.57 -69.81
C GLY A 31 20.49 24.44 -69.60
N ARG A 32 19.30 24.50 -70.22
CA ARG A 32 18.30 23.41 -70.29
C ARG A 32 18.78 22.30 -71.26
N ARG A 33 18.64 21.02 -70.90
CA ARG A 33 17.69 20.05 -71.50
C ARG A 33 18.03 18.57 -71.18
N SER A 34 17.01 17.90 -70.64
CA SER A 34 16.48 16.57 -71.00
C SER A 34 17.18 15.28 -70.55
N LEU A 35 16.31 14.41 -70.02
CA LEU A 35 16.25 12.94 -70.12
C LEU A 35 16.88 12.11 -68.99
N ARG A 36 15.97 11.76 -68.06
CA ARG A 36 15.67 10.43 -67.50
C ARG A 36 16.83 9.43 -67.31
N ALA A 37 16.89 9.00 -66.05
CA ALA A 37 17.11 7.64 -65.53
C ALA A 37 18.48 7.35 -64.87
N CYS A 38 18.35 6.64 -63.74
CA CYS A 38 19.37 5.99 -62.91
C CYS A 38 20.15 6.93 -61.97
N ALA A 39 19.80 6.94 -60.68
CA ALA A 39 20.33 6.01 -59.66
C ALA A 39 21.83 6.25 -59.48
N GLY A 40 22.31 6.85 -58.40
CA GLY A 40 22.18 6.43 -57.01
C GLY A 40 23.52 6.80 -56.34
N MET A 41 23.54 6.87 -55.01
CA MET A 41 24.69 7.27 -54.18
C MET A 41 25.01 8.77 -54.17
N LEU A 42 24.33 9.54 -53.32
CA LEU A 42 24.92 10.47 -52.33
C LEU A 42 23.81 11.30 -51.65
N ALA A 43 22.91 10.65 -50.91
CA ALA A 43 21.89 11.39 -50.14
C ALA A 43 21.35 10.61 -48.94
N VAL A 44 22.19 9.90 -48.18
CA VAL A 44 21.80 9.41 -46.83
C VAL A 44 23.04 9.35 -45.94
N LEU A 45 23.55 10.50 -45.52
CA LEU A 45 24.54 10.57 -44.43
C LEU A 45 24.15 11.59 -43.35
N LEU A 46 22.89 12.01 -43.35
CA LEU A 46 22.25 12.81 -42.30
C LEU A 46 20.87 12.20 -42.07
N GLY A 47 20.74 11.37 -41.02
CA GLY A 47 19.42 10.89 -40.61
C GLY A 47 19.35 9.45 -40.09
N LEU A 48 20.35 8.97 -39.34
CA LEU A 48 20.18 7.79 -38.48
C LEU A 48 20.94 8.01 -37.17
N ILE A 49 20.55 9.04 -36.42
CA ILE A 49 20.70 8.95 -34.96
C ILE A 49 19.54 8.05 -34.54
N SER A 50 19.82 6.75 -34.43
CA SER A 50 18.91 5.84 -33.73
C SER A 50 18.70 6.41 -32.34
N ALA A 51 17.47 6.86 -32.05
CA ALA A 51 17.05 7.13 -30.69
C ALA A 51 17.20 5.80 -29.92
N ALA A 52 18.30 5.66 -29.19
CA ALA A 52 18.43 4.63 -28.19
C ALA A 52 17.27 4.88 -27.21
N SER A 53 16.26 4.01 -27.23
CA SER A 53 15.19 4.03 -26.23
C SER A 53 15.84 3.72 -24.89
N SER A 54 16.17 4.76 -24.11
CA SER A 54 16.64 4.62 -22.74
C SER A 54 15.54 3.96 -21.92
N GLU A 55 15.86 2.91 -21.18
CA GLU A 55 14.91 2.28 -20.24
C GLU A 55 14.30 3.36 -19.31
N PRO A 56 12.99 3.29 -19.00
CA PRO A 56 12.39 4.23 -18.07
C PRO A 56 13.05 4.03 -16.70
N LEU A 57 13.64 5.10 -16.18
CA LEU A 57 14.24 5.13 -14.85
C LEU A 57 13.19 4.66 -13.82
N ARG A 58 13.61 3.87 -12.83
CA ARG A 58 12.73 3.38 -11.77
C ARG A 58 13.22 3.81 -10.41
N ARG A 59 12.28 4.13 -9.53
CA ARG A 59 12.55 4.49 -8.13
C ARG A 59 11.49 3.90 -7.25
N SER A 60 11.88 3.12 -6.23
CA SER A 60 10.93 2.44 -5.35
C SER A 60 9.86 1.63 -6.11
N GLY A 61 10.24 1.05 -7.26
CA GLY A 61 9.35 0.29 -8.14
C GLY A 61 8.47 1.11 -9.09
N TYR A 62 8.40 2.44 -8.96
CA TYR A 62 7.69 3.29 -9.91
C TYR A 62 8.54 3.58 -11.13
N ALA A 63 7.97 3.40 -12.32
CA ALA A 63 8.52 3.97 -13.55
C ALA A 63 8.35 5.49 -13.50
N VAL A 64 9.46 6.21 -13.67
CA VAL A 64 9.49 7.66 -13.74
C VAL A 64 9.89 8.09 -15.14
N SER A 65 9.20 9.11 -15.65
CA SER A 65 9.47 9.72 -16.96
C SER A 65 9.94 11.17 -16.79
N ALA A 66 10.21 11.84 -17.91
CA ALA A 66 10.52 13.26 -17.91
C ALA A 66 9.28 14.14 -17.59
N GLU A 67 8.07 13.58 -17.67
CA GLU A 67 6.87 14.31 -17.26
C GLU A 67 6.90 14.59 -15.77
N THR A 68 6.48 15.80 -15.38
CA THR A 68 6.43 16.22 -13.98
C THR A 68 5.01 16.49 -13.53
N CYS A 69 4.79 16.32 -12.22
CA CYS A 69 3.60 16.75 -11.52
C CYS A 69 3.95 17.93 -10.61
N GLY A 70 3.16 19.01 -10.70
CA GLY A 70 3.44 20.28 -10.05
C GLY A 70 4.24 21.25 -10.92
N ASN A 71 4.56 22.42 -10.36
CA ASN A 71 5.16 23.55 -11.08
C ASN A 71 6.41 24.07 -10.38
N GLY A 72 7.30 24.71 -11.14
CA GLY A 72 8.51 25.34 -10.62
C GLY A 72 9.42 24.35 -9.88
N ASP A 73 10.01 24.81 -8.77
CA ASP A 73 10.96 24.02 -7.97
C ASP A 73 10.32 22.85 -7.21
N LEU A 74 8.99 22.77 -7.20
CA LEU A 74 8.24 21.66 -6.59
C LEU A 74 7.61 20.75 -7.67
N ALA A 75 8.08 20.82 -8.91
CA ALA A 75 7.73 19.84 -9.94
C ALA A 75 8.53 18.55 -9.74
N PHE A 76 7.85 17.43 -9.52
CA PHE A 76 8.48 16.12 -9.29
C PHE A 76 8.15 15.15 -10.43
N PRO A 77 9.01 14.14 -10.72
CA PRO A 77 8.71 13.13 -11.72
C PRO A 77 7.31 12.53 -11.51
N ARG A 78 6.47 12.63 -12.53
CA ARG A 78 5.10 12.14 -12.48
C ARG A 78 5.13 10.62 -12.48
N ILE A 79 4.40 10.03 -11.53
CA ILE A 79 4.20 8.59 -11.46
C ILE A 79 2.81 8.23 -11.96
N GLN A 80 2.71 7.10 -12.64
CA GLN A 80 1.46 6.63 -13.23
C GLN A 80 0.61 5.94 -12.16
N ILE A 81 -0.10 6.73 -11.36
CA ILE A 81 -1.14 6.25 -10.44
C ILE A 81 -2.50 6.63 -11.01
N ASP A 82 -3.52 5.80 -10.80
CA ASP A 82 -4.88 6.10 -11.24
C ASP A 82 -5.47 7.17 -10.30
N MET A 83 -5.63 8.38 -10.83
CA MET A 83 -6.04 9.56 -10.07
C MET A 83 -7.38 10.08 -10.58
N LYS A 84 -8.14 10.75 -9.71
CA LYS A 84 -9.28 11.58 -10.13
C LYS A 84 -8.82 12.60 -11.18
N ALA A 85 -9.69 12.90 -12.16
CA ALA A 85 -9.42 13.91 -13.18
C ALA A 85 -9.03 15.26 -12.54
N GLY A 86 -8.04 15.95 -13.11
CA GLY A 86 -7.51 17.22 -12.59
C GLY A 86 -6.37 17.08 -11.56
N PHE A 87 -5.98 15.85 -11.21
CA PHE A 87 -4.90 15.57 -10.25
C PHE A 87 -3.75 14.79 -10.91
N CYS A 88 -2.54 14.97 -10.38
CA CYS A 88 -1.39 14.12 -10.66
C CYS A 88 -0.67 13.76 -9.36
N ALA A 89 0.17 12.72 -9.41
CA ALA A 89 1.07 12.35 -8.34
C ALA A 89 2.53 12.51 -8.80
N GLY A 90 3.33 13.22 -8.02
CA GLY A 90 4.76 13.39 -8.20
C GLY A 90 5.55 12.63 -7.14
N LEU A 91 6.57 11.88 -7.56
CA LEU A 91 7.46 11.16 -6.65
C LEU A 91 8.54 12.11 -6.11
N VAL A 92 8.38 12.51 -4.86
CA VAL A 92 9.26 13.48 -4.20
C VAL A 92 10.55 12.81 -3.73
N ALA A 93 10.39 11.71 -3.00
CA ALA A 93 11.49 10.95 -2.43
C ALA A 93 11.19 9.45 -2.48
N SER A 94 12.25 8.64 -2.45
CA SER A 94 12.22 7.18 -2.62
C SER A 94 13.18 6.49 -1.66
N GLU A 95 13.35 5.17 -1.80
CA GLU A 95 14.37 4.41 -1.06
C GLU A 95 15.79 4.96 -1.27
N GLU A 96 16.06 5.57 -2.44
CA GLU A 96 17.35 6.16 -2.78
C GLU A 96 17.68 7.39 -1.92
N ASP A 97 16.67 8.02 -1.33
CA ASP A 97 16.82 9.12 -0.37
C ASP A 97 17.00 8.61 1.07
N GLY A 98 17.10 7.28 1.28
CA GLY A 98 17.39 6.67 2.58
C GLY A 98 16.16 6.38 3.45
N LEU A 99 14.95 6.43 2.88
CA LEU A 99 13.71 6.03 3.56
C LEU A 99 13.67 4.53 3.84
N LYS A 100 13.27 4.14 5.06
CA LYS A 100 13.17 2.72 5.46
C LYS A 100 11.73 2.27 5.66
N PHE A 101 10.96 2.98 6.46
CA PHE A 101 9.58 2.64 6.80
C PHE A 101 8.79 3.91 7.23
N PRO A 102 8.57 4.89 6.33
CA PRO A 102 7.91 6.15 6.65
C PRO A 102 6.44 5.95 7.06
N ARG A 103 6.02 6.62 8.12
CA ARG A 103 4.70 6.45 8.75
C ARG A 103 3.86 7.71 8.77
N ALA A 104 4.43 8.86 9.11
CA ALA A 104 3.72 10.13 9.13
C ALA A 104 4.55 11.24 8.52
N ILE A 105 3.86 12.30 8.07
CA ILE A 105 4.46 13.48 7.46
C ILE A 105 3.69 14.73 7.89
N VAL A 106 4.40 15.81 8.21
CA VAL A 106 3.81 17.10 8.55
C VAL A 106 4.72 18.23 8.06
N GLN A 107 4.14 19.34 7.60
CA GLN A 107 4.93 20.52 7.24
C GLN A 107 5.37 21.29 8.50
N VAL A 108 6.60 21.83 8.46
CA VAL A 108 7.07 22.80 9.45
C VAL A 108 6.41 24.16 9.18
N PRO A 109 5.71 24.78 10.15
CA PRO A 109 4.97 26.02 9.92
C PRO A 109 5.82 27.15 9.34
N GLY A 110 5.32 27.81 8.30
CA GLY A 110 5.96 28.94 7.62
C GLY A 110 7.26 28.59 6.89
N ARG A 111 7.46 27.31 6.55
CA ARG A 111 8.63 26.79 5.85
C ARG A 111 8.20 25.74 4.83
N GLU A 112 8.84 25.71 3.66
CA GLU A 112 8.68 24.63 2.68
C GLU A 112 9.49 23.37 3.05
N LEU A 113 9.52 23.03 4.34
CA LEU A 113 10.20 21.84 4.88
C LEU A 113 9.17 20.94 5.54
N LEU A 114 9.34 19.63 5.42
CA LEU A 114 8.46 18.65 6.04
C LEU A 114 9.24 17.76 7.00
N VAL A 115 8.59 17.24 8.03
CA VAL A 115 9.17 16.20 8.89
C VAL A 115 8.48 14.89 8.62
N VAL A 116 9.26 13.82 8.49
CA VAL A 116 8.78 12.45 8.28
C VAL A 116 9.16 11.61 9.49
N ALA A 117 8.19 10.90 10.05
CA ALA A 117 8.44 9.83 11.01
C ALA A 117 8.79 8.55 10.25
N ASP A 118 10.03 8.09 10.35
CA ASP A 118 10.51 6.85 9.73
C ASP A 118 10.75 5.79 10.80
N MET A 119 9.93 4.75 10.82
CA MET A 119 9.93 3.76 11.90
C MET A 119 11.12 2.80 11.85
N GLY A 120 11.82 2.72 10.71
CA GLY A 120 12.86 1.70 10.48
C GLY A 120 12.31 0.29 10.21
N GLY A 121 11.28 -0.14 10.94
CA GLY A 121 10.58 -1.41 10.74
C GLY A 121 9.93 -1.95 12.01
N TRP A 122 9.24 -3.08 11.92
CA TRP A 122 8.69 -3.78 13.10
C TRP A 122 9.77 -4.58 13.83
N GLY A 123 9.80 -4.53 15.17
CA GLY A 123 10.86 -5.17 15.98
C GLY A 123 12.12 -4.31 16.12
N HIS A 124 12.12 -3.11 15.55
CA HIS A 124 13.23 -2.17 15.55
C HIS A 124 13.05 -1.07 16.60
N THR A 125 14.16 -0.61 17.18
CA THR A 125 14.21 0.53 18.11
C THR A 125 15.04 1.70 17.57
N ASP A 126 15.56 1.58 16.34
CA ASP A 126 16.40 2.57 15.66
C ASP A 126 15.62 3.52 14.74
N GLY A 127 14.32 3.72 15.00
CA GLY A 127 13.48 4.66 14.25
C GLY A 127 13.99 6.10 14.32
N ARG A 128 13.51 6.94 13.40
CA ARG A 128 14.06 8.27 13.12
C ARG A 128 12.96 9.30 12.86
N LEU A 129 13.27 10.56 13.12
CA LEU A 129 12.56 11.70 12.56
C LEU A 129 13.48 12.40 11.57
N LEU A 130 13.00 12.63 10.35
CA LEU A 130 13.78 13.13 9.23
C LEU A 130 13.20 14.48 8.77
N LEU A 131 14.05 15.48 8.55
CA LEU A 131 13.67 16.72 7.88
C LEU A 131 13.83 16.55 6.38
N LEU A 132 12.74 16.68 5.65
CA LEU A 132 12.66 16.69 4.20
C LEU A 132 12.79 18.13 3.67
N ASP A 133 13.84 18.35 2.88
CA ASP A 133 13.93 19.49 1.96
C ASP A 133 13.51 19.04 0.54
N PRO A 134 12.33 19.45 0.06
CA PRO A 134 11.84 19.08 -1.25
C PRO A 134 12.58 19.77 -2.41
N ARG A 135 13.42 20.78 -2.15
CA ARG A 135 14.24 21.47 -3.16
C ARG A 135 15.66 20.91 -3.26
N ALA A 136 16.11 20.17 -2.24
CA ALA A 136 17.41 19.51 -2.27
C ALA A 136 17.51 18.47 -3.40
N ALA A 137 18.73 18.20 -3.86
CA ALA A 137 18.98 17.17 -4.86
C ALA A 137 18.52 15.80 -4.35
N GLN A 138 18.07 14.94 -5.26
CA GLN A 138 17.73 13.56 -4.93
C GLN A 138 18.92 12.85 -4.29
N GLY A 139 18.66 12.01 -3.29
CA GLY A 139 19.67 11.34 -2.47
C GLY A 139 20.20 12.22 -1.33
N GLN A 140 19.87 13.51 -1.31
CA GLN A 140 20.28 14.48 -0.29
C GLN A 140 19.08 15.20 0.35
N ARG A 141 17.86 14.71 0.11
CA ARG A 141 16.62 15.36 0.55
C ARG A 141 16.37 15.30 2.05
N PHE A 142 16.96 14.33 2.74
CA PHE A 142 16.71 14.10 4.16
C PHE A 142 17.92 14.45 5.04
N ARG A 143 17.65 15.18 6.11
CA ARG A 143 18.54 15.36 7.26
C ARG A 143 17.95 14.66 8.47
N GLU A 144 18.73 13.83 9.16
CA GLU A 144 18.27 13.22 10.41
C GLU A 144 18.13 14.28 11.51
N LEU A 145 16.94 14.36 12.11
CA LEU A 145 16.66 15.24 13.26
C LEU A 145 16.91 14.48 14.56
N LEU A 146 16.27 13.31 14.68
CA LEU A 146 16.37 12.42 15.82
C LEU A 146 16.50 10.97 15.33
N THR A 147 17.21 10.16 16.10
CA THR A 147 17.45 8.73 15.86
C THR A 147 17.28 7.93 17.16
N GLY A 148 17.08 6.62 17.06
CA GLY A 148 16.84 5.77 18.23
C GLY A 148 15.47 5.99 18.85
N ILE A 149 14.47 6.31 18.01
CA ILE A 149 13.09 6.53 18.41
C ILE A 149 12.33 5.22 18.22
N GLU A 150 11.76 4.68 19.30
CA GLU A 150 11.03 3.41 19.25
C GLU A 150 9.61 3.62 18.69
N TYR A 151 9.32 3.00 17.54
CA TYR A 151 8.03 3.03 16.85
C TYR A 151 7.41 4.43 16.63
N PRO A 152 8.12 5.40 16.02
CA PRO A 152 7.54 6.70 15.73
C PRO A 152 6.36 6.58 14.76
N PHE A 153 5.25 7.23 15.09
CA PHE A 153 4.07 7.29 14.24
C PHE A 153 3.38 8.66 14.32
N GLY A 154 2.76 8.99 15.47
CA GLY A 154 2.02 10.23 15.61
C GLY A 154 2.94 11.42 15.43
N LEU A 155 2.55 12.34 14.55
CA LEU A 155 3.35 13.49 14.15
C LEU A 155 2.42 14.64 13.79
N THR A 156 2.48 15.75 14.52
CA THR A 156 1.60 16.91 14.29
C THR A 156 2.22 18.21 14.81
N ILE A 157 1.68 19.35 14.38
CA ILE A 157 1.99 20.65 14.96
C ILE A 157 1.04 20.91 16.13
N GLY A 158 1.60 21.21 17.30
CA GLY A 158 0.84 21.49 18.51
C GLY A 158 0.35 22.94 18.59
N PRO A 159 -0.45 23.26 19.62
CA PRO A 159 -1.01 24.60 19.84
C PRO A 159 0.05 25.69 20.09
N ASP A 160 1.25 25.30 20.52
CA ASP A 160 2.42 26.18 20.70
C ASP A 160 3.26 26.33 19.42
N LYS A 161 2.78 25.82 18.29
CA LYS A 161 3.45 25.78 16.98
C LYS A 161 4.75 24.97 16.94
N LYS A 162 5.03 24.17 17.97
CA LYS A 162 6.12 23.19 17.95
C LYS A 162 5.65 21.88 17.30
N LEU A 163 6.61 21.07 16.87
CA LEU A 163 6.33 19.75 16.34
C LEU A 163 6.28 18.73 17.49
N TYR A 164 5.19 17.98 17.54
CA TYR A 164 4.96 16.88 18.48
C TYR A 164 5.12 15.55 17.75
N ALA A 165 5.79 14.61 18.40
CA ALA A 165 6.00 13.26 17.91
C ALA A 165 5.74 12.23 19.03
N SER A 166 5.34 11.02 18.64
CA SER A 166 5.20 9.90 19.56
C SER A 166 6.31 8.86 19.42
N THR A 167 6.55 8.13 20.49
CA THR A 167 7.07 6.76 20.46
C THR A 167 5.92 5.77 20.69
N ALA A 168 6.21 4.50 20.95
CA ALA A 168 5.22 3.56 21.48
C ALA A 168 4.66 3.94 22.87
N GLU A 169 5.42 4.68 23.68
CA GLU A 169 5.10 4.90 25.11
C GLU A 169 5.10 6.37 25.54
N THR A 170 5.57 7.27 24.68
CA THR A 170 5.75 8.69 25.01
C THR A 170 5.21 9.60 23.91
N ILE A 171 4.85 10.82 24.29
CA ILE A 171 4.67 11.96 23.38
C ILE A 171 5.61 13.05 23.84
N PHE A 172 6.35 13.62 22.90
CA PHE A 172 7.32 14.68 23.13
C PHE A 172 7.20 15.74 22.04
N ARG A 173 7.74 16.94 22.30
CA ARG A 173 7.85 18.00 21.30
C ARG A 173 9.30 18.47 21.19
N PHE A 174 9.67 19.04 20.06
CA PHE A 174 11.01 19.58 19.83
C PHE A 174 11.00 20.64 18.73
N ASP A 175 12.11 21.34 18.59
CA ASP A 175 12.35 22.29 17.50
C ASP A 175 13.12 21.58 16.36
N PRO A 176 12.47 21.32 15.20
CA PRO A 176 13.14 20.67 14.07
C PRO A 176 14.14 21.58 13.34
N LEU A 177 14.11 22.89 13.58
CA LEU A 177 14.99 23.87 12.93
C LEU A 177 16.18 24.27 13.78
N ALA A 178 16.25 23.84 15.04
CA ALA A 178 17.41 24.08 15.90
C ALA A 178 18.67 23.42 15.32
N ASP A 179 19.84 24.01 15.59
CA ASP A 179 21.14 23.44 15.21
C ASP A 179 21.34 22.05 15.84
N ASN A 180 20.82 21.86 17.06
CA ASN A 180 20.78 20.59 17.77
C ASN A 180 19.33 20.24 18.17
N PRO A 181 18.53 19.63 17.29
CA PRO A 181 17.13 19.28 17.58
C PRO A 181 16.99 18.39 18.82
N ARG A 182 17.93 17.44 19.02
CA ARG A 182 17.95 16.54 20.19
C ARG A 182 18.05 17.30 21.52
N GLY A 183 18.77 18.42 21.54
CA GLY A 183 18.88 19.28 22.72
C GLY A 183 17.60 20.05 23.08
N THR A 184 16.59 20.05 22.19
CA THR A 184 15.32 20.77 22.38
C THR A 184 14.15 19.85 22.73
N VAL A 185 14.39 18.55 22.88
CA VAL A 185 13.35 17.56 23.14
C VAL A 185 12.76 17.77 24.55
N GLU A 186 11.46 18.04 24.59
CA GLU A 186 10.66 18.19 25.79
C GLU A 186 9.63 17.05 25.82
N THR A 187 9.75 16.13 26.79
CA THR A 187 8.78 15.04 26.95
C THR A 187 7.53 15.56 27.65
N ILE A 188 6.36 15.18 27.14
CA ILE A 188 5.07 15.72 27.59
C ILE A 188 4.19 14.63 28.24
N ILE A 189 4.23 13.41 27.70
CA ILE A 189 3.53 12.24 28.23
C ILE A 189 4.51 11.06 28.19
N ARG A 190 4.46 10.20 29.21
CA ARG A 190 5.23 8.94 29.29
C ARG A 190 4.34 7.79 29.75
N HIS A 191 4.94 6.60 29.80
CA HIS A 191 4.36 5.37 30.35
C HIS A 191 2.99 4.99 29.76
N MET A 192 2.73 5.35 28.50
CA MET A 192 1.58 4.80 27.77
C MET A 192 1.82 3.33 27.41
N PRO A 193 0.77 2.51 27.22
CA PRO A 193 0.93 1.10 26.86
C PRO A 193 1.68 0.92 25.52
N GLY A 194 2.90 0.40 25.58
CA GLY A 194 3.77 0.19 24.42
C GLY A 194 3.60 -1.19 23.77
N ARG A 195 4.68 -1.69 23.17
CA ARG A 195 4.75 -3.06 22.62
C ARG A 195 4.85 -4.10 23.73
N ARG A 196 5.58 -3.79 24.81
CA ARG A 196 5.73 -4.63 25.98
C ARG A 196 4.80 -4.13 27.07
N ILE A 197 3.83 -4.93 27.48
CA ILE A 197 2.79 -4.52 28.43
C ILE A 197 2.49 -5.62 29.44
N THR A 198 1.93 -5.21 30.58
CA THR A 198 1.28 -6.12 31.53
C THR A 198 -0.21 -5.81 31.54
N LEU A 199 -1.03 -6.81 31.22
CA LEU A 199 -2.48 -6.69 31.23
C LEU A 199 -3.02 -6.64 32.67
N PRO A 200 -4.27 -6.18 32.88
CA PRO A 200 -4.87 -6.09 34.21
C PRO A 200 -4.93 -7.41 34.98
N ASP A 201 -4.93 -8.55 34.29
CA ASP A 201 -4.91 -9.89 34.90
C ASP A 201 -3.48 -10.39 35.26
N GLY A 202 -2.46 -9.56 35.04
CA GLY A 202 -1.06 -9.88 35.29
C GLY A 202 -0.33 -10.51 34.10
N THR A 203 -1.02 -10.81 32.99
CA THR A 203 -0.40 -11.37 31.79
C THR A 203 0.61 -10.41 31.19
N ARG A 204 1.85 -10.88 31.00
CA ARG A 204 2.91 -10.09 30.35
C ARG A 204 2.99 -10.42 28.87
N LEU A 205 2.82 -9.41 28.02
CA LEU A 205 2.96 -9.52 26.58
C LEU A 205 4.25 -8.85 26.14
N GLN A 206 5.06 -9.58 25.36
CA GLN A 206 6.25 -9.03 24.72
C GLN A 206 5.93 -8.28 23.43
N GLU A 207 4.82 -8.66 22.77
CA GLU A 207 4.41 -8.14 21.48
C GLU A 207 2.90 -7.86 21.47
N SER A 208 2.53 -6.69 21.99
CA SER A 208 1.22 -6.10 21.79
C SER A 208 0.98 -5.82 20.30
N ALA A 209 -0.20 -6.16 19.79
CA ALA A 209 -0.54 -6.05 18.37
C ALA A 209 -0.54 -4.60 17.84
N HIS A 210 -1.01 -3.63 18.64
CA HIS A 210 -1.21 -2.25 18.20
C HIS A 210 -0.49 -1.23 19.11
N PRO A 211 0.86 -1.16 19.08
CA PRO A 211 1.63 -0.31 19.98
C PRO A 211 1.76 1.14 19.52
N LEU A 212 1.36 1.48 18.30
CA LEU A 212 1.56 2.81 17.72
C LEU A 212 0.62 3.85 18.35
N LYS A 213 1.08 5.10 18.42
CA LYS A 213 0.34 6.21 19.03
C LYS A 213 0.02 7.27 17.99
N GLN A 214 -1.17 7.17 17.39
CA GLN A 214 -1.75 8.30 16.68
C GLN A 214 -2.41 9.24 17.69
N PHE A 215 -2.29 10.55 17.46
CA PHE A 215 -2.95 11.53 18.32
C PHE A 215 -3.33 12.81 17.57
N VAL A 216 -4.31 13.51 18.11
CA VAL A 216 -4.81 14.79 17.56
C VAL A 216 -5.09 15.79 18.70
N PHE A 217 -4.90 17.07 18.41
CA PHE A 217 -5.27 18.16 19.30
C PHE A 217 -6.64 18.72 18.92
N ASP A 218 -7.47 19.03 19.91
CA ASP A 218 -8.57 19.97 19.68
C ASP A 218 -8.11 21.43 19.81
N ARG A 219 -9.02 22.36 19.49
CA ARG A 219 -8.74 23.80 19.55
C ARG A 219 -8.43 24.35 20.94
N ASN A 220 -8.74 23.58 21.99
CA ASN A 220 -8.45 23.94 23.39
C ASN A 220 -7.11 23.33 23.85
N GLY A 221 -6.39 22.64 22.95
CA GLY A 221 -5.13 21.97 23.24
C GLY A 221 -5.28 20.62 23.95
N ARG A 222 -6.50 20.09 24.09
CA ARG A 222 -6.72 18.73 24.61
C ARG A 222 -6.19 17.71 23.62
N LEU A 223 -5.59 16.65 24.14
CA LEU A 223 -4.94 15.62 23.34
C LEU A 223 -5.74 14.32 23.40
N PHE A 224 -6.12 13.83 22.23
CA PHE A 224 -6.80 12.55 22.05
C PHE A 224 -5.83 11.55 21.44
N VAL A 225 -5.54 10.47 22.16
CA VAL A 225 -4.49 9.51 21.82
C VAL A 225 -5.10 8.13 21.60
N ASN A 226 -4.78 7.50 20.47
CA ASN A 226 -5.07 6.09 20.22
C ASN A 226 -4.27 5.21 21.19
N VAL A 227 -4.97 4.36 21.94
CA VAL A 227 -4.39 3.22 22.65
C VAL A 227 -5.01 1.97 22.07
N GLY A 228 -4.38 1.44 21.02
CA GLY A 228 -4.85 0.27 20.29
C GLY A 228 -4.93 -0.99 21.16
N SER A 229 -5.68 -1.98 20.70
CA SER A 229 -5.85 -3.26 21.41
C SER A 229 -4.55 -4.05 21.50
N HIS A 230 -4.42 -4.85 22.56
CA HIS A 230 -3.26 -5.72 22.75
C HIS A 230 -3.22 -6.93 21.79
N SER A 231 -4.37 -7.30 21.22
CA SER A 231 -4.57 -8.46 20.35
C SER A 231 -5.64 -8.16 19.29
N ASP A 232 -5.82 -9.06 18.32
CA ASP A 232 -6.81 -8.88 17.25
C ASP A 232 -8.27 -8.89 17.77
N ASP A 233 -8.61 -9.85 18.62
CA ASP A 233 -10.00 -10.21 18.95
C ASP A 233 -10.25 -10.40 20.46
N CYS A 234 -9.22 -10.24 21.30
CA CYS A 234 -9.28 -10.48 22.74
C CYS A 234 -9.84 -11.86 23.14
N ILE A 235 -9.64 -12.87 22.30
CA ILE A 235 -10.12 -14.23 22.59
C ILE A 235 -9.26 -14.86 23.71
N THR A 236 -9.94 -15.35 24.74
CA THR A 236 -9.37 -16.18 25.80
C THR A 236 -9.90 -17.62 25.67
N PRO A 237 -9.29 -18.62 26.35
CA PRO A 237 -9.81 -19.99 26.34
C PRO A 237 -11.30 -20.07 26.75
N ALA A 238 -12.05 -20.87 26.01
CA ALA A 238 -13.47 -21.08 26.25
C ALA A 238 -13.73 -21.88 27.55
N PRO A 239 -14.86 -21.65 28.25
CA PRO A 239 -15.91 -20.70 27.91
C PRO A 239 -15.56 -19.26 28.30
N ILE A 240 -15.72 -18.33 27.35
CA ILE A 240 -15.56 -16.89 27.61
C ILE A 240 -16.83 -16.40 28.33
N THR A 241 -16.70 -16.03 29.59
CA THR A 241 -17.81 -15.58 30.46
C THR A 241 -17.60 -14.19 31.04
N LYS A 242 -16.41 -13.61 30.86
CA LYS A 242 -16.05 -12.28 31.36
C LYS A 242 -15.74 -11.34 30.20
N PRO A 243 -15.91 -10.02 30.40
CA PRO A 243 -15.44 -9.01 29.45
C PRO A 243 -13.93 -9.10 29.18
N CYS A 244 -13.50 -8.47 28.09
CA CYS A 244 -12.10 -8.37 27.70
C CYS A 244 -11.38 -7.48 28.72
N ALA A 245 -10.66 -8.07 29.68
CA ALA A 245 -10.09 -7.33 30.80
C ALA A 245 -9.21 -6.15 30.37
N ALA A 246 -8.44 -6.31 29.29
CA ALA A 246 -7.58 -5.27 28.74
C ALA A 246 -8.35 -4.06 28.17
N ALA A 247 -9.63 -4.20 27.84
CA ALA A 247 -10.48 -3.15 27.31
C ALA A 247 -11.36 -2.47 28.38
N GLU A 248 -11.13 -2.77 29.66
CA GLU A 248 -11.93 -2.25 30.78
C GLU A 248 -11.15 -1.33 31.71
N GLY A 249 -11.88 -0.50 32.45
CA GLY A 249 -11.35 0.34 33.52
C GLY A 249 -10.65 1.63 33.04
N ALA A 250 -9.95 2.29 33.96
CA ALA A 250 -9.33 3.60 33.72
C ALA A 250 -8.10 3.54 32.78
N SER A 251 -7.54 2.35 32.57
CA SER A 251 -6.40 2.12 31.67
C SER A 251 -6.78 1.21 30.50
N ALA A 252 -8.06 1.23 30.11
CA ALA A 252 -8.57 0.42 29.00
C ALA A 252 -7.78 0.67 27.71
N MET A 253 -7.34 -0.40 27.07
CA MET A 253 -6.86 -0.41 25.68
C MET A 253 -8.06 -0.53 24.72
N ALA A 254 -7.79 -0.54 23.41
CA ALA A 254 -8.82 -0.43 22.38
C ALA A 254 -9.71 0.81 22.62
N ALA A 255 -9.04 1.95 22.83
CA ALA A 255 -9.65 3.15 23.35
C ALA A 255 -8.95 4.41 22.84
N ILE A 256 -9.67 5.52 22.94
CA ILE A 256 -9.10 6.86 22.83
C ILE A 256 -8.93 7.42 24.23
N TRP A 257 -7.70 7.75 24.61
CA TRP A 257 -7.40 8.42 25.87
C TRP A 257 -7.40 9.93 25.66
N LEU A 258 -8.00 10.65 26.60
CA LEU A 258 -8.02 12.10 26.65
C LEU A 258 -7.05 12.58 27.75
N PHE A 259 -6.10 13.42 27.35
CA PHE A 259 -5.28 14.22 28.25
C PHE A 259 -5.70 15.69 28.14
N THR A 260 -5.86 16.36 29.27
CA THR A 260 -6.26 17.78 29.32
C THR A 260 -5.08 18.63 29.80
N PRO A 261 -4.62 19.61 29.02
CA PRO A 261 -3.54 20.50 29.45
C PRO A 261 -4.02 21.45 30.55
N PRO A 262 -3.08 22.08 31.30
CA PRO A 262 -3.40 23.22 32.15
C PRO A 262 -3.99 24.41 31.37
N THR A 263 -4.41 25.44 32.11
CA THR A 263 -4.84 26.74 31.54
C THR A 263 -3.79 27.26 30.55
N GLY A 264 -4.23 27.60 29.34
CA GLY A 264 -3.36 28.02 28.23
C GLY A 264 -3.23 26.98 27.11
N GLY A 265 -3.76 25.77 27.28
CA GLY A 265 -3.87 24.78 26.19
C GLY A 265 -2.56 24.14 25.77
N VAL A 266 -1.49 24.35 26.55
CA VAL A 266 -0.15 23.81 26.25
C VAL A 266 0.31 22.99 27.44
N PHE A 267 0.69 21.74 27.18
CA PHE A 267 1.25 20.89 28.23
C PHE A 267 2.66 21.35 28.63
N PRO A 268 2.99 21.33 29.93
CA PRO A 268 4.35 21.58 30.39
C PRO A 268 5.28 20.42 30.02
N ALA A 269 6.58 20.72 29.88
CA ALA A 269 7.62 19.71 29.78
C ALA A 269 7.78 18.98 31.12
N LEU A 270 7.79 17.64 31.09
CA LEU A 270 8.01 16.80 32.27
C LEU A 270 9.49 16.82 32.66
N LYS A 271 9.75 17.05 33.94
CA LYS A 271 11.05 16.90 34.58
C LYS A 271 11.21 15.49 35.17
N PRO A 272 12.45 15.06 35.46
CA PRO A 272 12.67 13.84 36.24
C PRO A 272 11.91 13.90 37.58
N GLY A 273 11.10 12.88 37.87
CA GLY A 273 10.30 12.80 39.09
C GLY A 273 8.87 13.37 38.98
N ASP A 274 8.55 14.13 37.93
CA ASP A 274 7.18 14.58 37.69
C ASP A 274 6.26 13.38 37.43
N ALA A 275 5.04 13.45 37.95
CA ALA A 275 3.98 12.52 37.56
C ALA A 275 3.54 12.81 36.12
N ASP A 276 3.14 11.78 35.38
CA ASP A 276 2.58 11.99 34.05
C ASP A 276 1.22 12.68 34.15
N PRO A 277 0.83 13.47 33.11
CA PRO A 277 -0.47 14.10 33.09
C PRO A 277 -1.58 13.05 33.22
N PRO A 278 -2.60 13.27 34.07
CA PRO A 278 -3.69 12.32 34.22
C PRO A 278 -4.46 12.20 32.91
N HIS A 279 -4.93 10.99 32.61
CA HIS A 279 -5.80 10.72 31.47
C HIS A 279 -7.18 10.23 31.91
N THR A 280 -8.12 10.31 30.97
CA THR A 280 -9.41 9.61 31.06
C THR A 280 -9.63 8.81 29.79
N VAL A 281 -10.30 7.66 29.89
CA VAL A 281 -10.78 6.93 28.71
C VAL A 281 -11.96 7.70 28.12
N TYR A 282 -11.73 8.36 26.98
CA TYR A 282 -12.74 9.19 26.32
C TYR A 282 -13.80 8.34 25.63
N ALA A 283 -13.36 7.30 24.91
CA ALA A 283 -14.19 6.33 24.22
C ALA A 283 -13.47 4.98 24.20
N ARG A 284 -14.22 3.86 24.20
CA ARG A 284 -13.64 2.50 24.19
C ARG A 284 -14.35 1.55 23.24
N GLY A 285 -13.79 0.35 23.06
CA GLY A 285 -14.28 -0.62 22.09
C GLY A 285 -13.92 -0.25 20.65
N LEU A 286 -12.76 0.40 20.48
CA LEU A 286 -12.18 0.85 19.22
C LEU A 286 -10.86 0.09 19.02
N ARG A 287 -10.82 -0.94 18.16
CA ARG A 287 -9.68 -1.89 18.08
C ARG A 287 -8.37 -1.16 17.84
N ASN A 288 -8.29 -0.32 16.83
CA ASN A 288 -7.10 0.46 16.54
C ASN A 288 -7.39 1.74 15.74
N SER A 289 -7.30 2.88 16.41
CA SER A 289 -7.71 4.20 15.93
C SER A 289 -6.56 4.98 15.27
N MET A 290 -6.04 4.48 14.15
CA MET A 290 -4.91 5.12 13.46
C MET A 290 -5.34 6.30 12.57
N ALA A 291 -6.60 6.36 12.16
CA ALA A 291 -7.18 7.48 11.46
C ALA A 291 -8.08 8.27 12.42
N LEU A 292 -7.66 9.48 12.79
CA LEU A 292 -8.41 10.39 13.68
C LEU A 292 -8.53 11.76 13.03
N ALA A 293 -9.73 12.34 13.00
CA ALA A 293 -9.96 13.69 12.53
C ALA A 293 -10.93 14.46 13.43
N LEU A 294 -10.51 15.66 13.82
CA LEU A 294 -11.34 16.61 14.55
C LEU A 294 -11.76 17.71 13.59
N HIS A 295 -13.06 18.01 13.54
CA HIS A 295 -13.52 19.20 12.84
C HIS A 295 -12.91 20.45 13.52
N PRO A 296 -12.47 21.49 12.79
CA PRO A 296 -11.79 22.66 13.37
C PRO A 296 -12.54 23.38 14.50
N LYS A 297 -13.88 23.24 14.54
CA LYS A 297 -14.74 23.81 15.59
C LYS A 297 -14.96 22.90 16.80
N PHE A 298 -14.53 21.64 16.78
CA PHE A 298 -14.59 20.77 17.94
C PHE A 298 -13.77 21.36 19.11
N PRO A 299 -14.28 21.40 20.35
CA PRO A 299 -15.42 20.64 20.88
C PRO A 299 -16.74 21.41 20.98
N GLU A 300 -17.00 22.40 20.12
CA GLU A 300 -18.34 22.99 20.04
C GLU A 300 -19.38 21.90 19.82
N ALA A 301 -20.52 22.04 20.49
CA ALA A 301 -21.58 21.04 20.45
C ALA A 301 -22.01 20.73 19.01
N GLY A 302 -22.04 19.44 18.70
CA GLY A 302 -22.48 18.91 17.42
C GLY A 302 -21.46 18.95 16.30
N TYR A 303 -20.19 19.32 16.52
CA TYR A 303 -19.13 19.16 15.50
C TYR A 303 -18.41 17.82 15.60
N ALA A 304 -17.95 17.32 14.46
CA ALA A 304 -17.44 15.97 14.34
C ALA A 304 -16.09 15.74 15.03
N PHE A 305 -16.02 14.63 15.77
CA PHE A 305 -14.80 13.90 16.06
C PHE A 305 -14.94 12.52 15.41
N LEU A 306 -14.14 12.25 14.38
CA LEU A 306 -14.20 11.02 13.61
C LEU A 306 -13.01 10.12 13.91
N GLN A 307 -13.27 8.82 13.91
CA GLN A 307 -12.28 7.77 13.96
C GLN A 307 -12.53 6.77 12.83
N GLY A 308 -11.47 6.37 12.14
CA GLY A 308 -11.47 5.23 11.23
C GLY A 308 -11.00 3.98 11.96
N GLU A 309 -11.85 2.97 12.03
CA GLU A 309 -11.55 1.69 12.68
C GLU A 309 -10.72 0.80 11.75
N ASN A 310 -9.71 0.14 12.32
CA ASN A 310 -9.06 -1.00 11.71
C ASN A 310 -9.66 -2.25 12.37
N SER A 311 -10.72 -2.77 11.76
CA SER A 311 -11.58 -3.83 12.28
C SER A 311 -10.84 -5.15 12.51
N ARG A 312 -11.49 -6.10 13.20
CA ARG A 312 -10.91 -7.43 13.50
C ARG A 312 -10.55 -8.21 12.23
N ASP A 313 -9.52 -9.05 12.31
CA ASP A 313 -9.00 -9.78 11.17
C ASP A 313 -9.81 -11.05 10.84
N LEU A 314 -10.91 -10.92 10.11
CA LEU A 314 -11.62 -12.10 9.58
C LEU A 314 -10.91 -12.70 8.34
N PRO A 315 -11.06 -14.02 8.10
CA PRO A 315 -10.53 -14.66 6.90
C PRO A 315 -11.23 -14.22 5.61
N ASP A 316 -12.52 -13.90 5.68
CA ASP A 316 -13.29 -13.36 4.56
C ASP A 316 -12.66 -12.03 4.10
N ILE A 317 -12.56 -11.80 2.79
CA ILE A 317 -12.01 -10.57 2.22
C ILE A 317 -13.04 -9.46 2.10
N PHE A 318 -14.33 -9.78 2.27
CA PHE A 318 -15.44 -8.84 2.22
C PHE A 318 -16.07 -8.59 3.59
N LYS A 319 -15.50 -9.14 4.67
CA LYS A 319 -15.93 -8.94 6.05
C LYS A 319 -14.73 -8.98 7.01
N PRO A 320 -14.75 -8.26 8.13
CA PRO A 320 -15.71 -7.22 8.44
C PRO A 320 -15.45 -6.00 7.55
N ASN A 321 -16.43 -5.11 7.45
CA ASN A 321 -16.20 -3.79 6.91
C ASN A 321 -15.26 -3.02 7.87
N GLU A 322 -14.55 -2.03 7.33
CA GLU A 322 -13.95 -1.00 8.17
C GLU A 322 -15.05 -0.01 8.57
N GLU A 323 -14.79 0.86 9.55
CA GLU A 323 -15.83 1.73 10.11
C GLU A 323 -15.38 3.18 10.23
N ILE A 324 -16.27 4.13 9.95
CA ILE A 324 -16.13 5.53 10.38
C ILE A 324 -17.04 5.72 11.59
N ASN A 325 -16.43 5.96 12.74
CA ASN A 325 -17.11 6.20 14.01
C ASN A 325 -17.23 7.70 14.30
N ALA A 326 -18.43 8.14 14.67
CA ALA A 326 -18.67 9.48 15.23
C ALA A 326 -18.50 9.42 16.75
N ILE A 327 -17.34 9.91 17.22
CA ILE A 327 -16.88 9.71 18.59
C ILE A 327 -17.59 10.64 19.58
N GLU A 328 -18.39 10.04 20.45
CA GLU A 328 -18.98 10.60 21.66
C GLU A 328 -18.27 10.09 22.93
N GLN A 329 -18.14 10.98 23.91
CA GLN A 329 -17.55 10.66 25.21
C GLN A 329 -18.34 9.57 25.96
N GLY A 330 -17.64 8.61 26.55
CA GLY A 330 -18.19 7.56 27.40
C GLY A 330 -18.87 6.40 26.65
N ARG A 331 -18.96 6.47 25.31
CA ARG A 331 -19.58 5.40 24.50
C ARG A 331 -18.62 4.23 24.25
N HIS A 332 -19.22 3.09 23.89
CA HIS A 332 -18.56 1.87 23.47
C HIS A 332 -18.82 1.61 21.97
N TYR A 333 -17.79 1.33 21.18
CA TYR A 333 -17.89 1.19 19.71
C TYR A 333 -17.89 -0.26 19.21
N GLY A 334 -17.91 -1.22 20.13
CA GLY A 334 -18.31 -2.59 19.84
C GLY A 334 -17.21 -3.61 20.02
N TRP A 335 -15.97 -3.31 19.62
CA TRP A 335 -14.87 -4.27 19.73
C TRP A 335 -14.63 -4.69 21.20
N PRO A 336 -14.38 -5.98 21.49
CA PRO A 336 -14.30 -7.12 20.57
C PRO A 336 -15.66 -7.83 20.34
N TYR A 337 -16.74 -7.29 20.91
CA TYR A 337 -18.04 -7.95 20.98
C TYR A 337 -18.90 -7.80 19.74
N CYS A 338 -18.73 -6.70 19.02
CA CYS A 338 -19.51 -6.34 17.84
C CYS A 338 -18.59 -5.81 16.75
N TYR A 339 -18.99 -5.98 15.50
CA TYR A 339 -18.37 -5.35 14.33
C TYR A 339 -19.45 -5.01 13.28
N ASP A 340 -19.08 -4.22 12.28
CA ASP A 340 -19.99 -3.61 11.31
C ASP A 340 -21.01 -2.70 12.03
N LEU A 341 -22.31 -2.95 11.90
CA LEU A 341 -23.37 -2.14 12.53
C LEU A 341 -23.92 -2.75 13.81
N SER A 342 -24.02 -4.07 13.86
CA SER A 342 -24.69 -4.80 14.93
C SER A 342 -24.33 -6.28 14.96
N THR A 343 -23.30 -6.71 14.23
CA THR A 343 -22.95 -8.13 14.08
C THR A 343 -22.24 -8.61 15.34
N PRO A 344 -22.80 -9.55 16.10
CA PRO A 344 -22.16 -10.04 17.32
C PRO A 344 -21.01 -11.00 16.99
N SER A 345 -19.89 -10.84 17.69
CA SER A 345 -18.81 -11.83 17.72
C SER A 345 -19.29 -13.11 18.43
N PRO A 346 -19.41 -14.25 17.72
CA PRO A 346 -19.99 -15.48 18.29
C PRO A 346 -19.24 -15.99 19.54
N GLU A 347 -17.94 -15.72 19.62
CA GLU A 347 -17.05 -16.14 20.70
C GLU A 347 -17.46 -15.53 22.06
N PHE A 348 -18.10 -14.36 22.04
CA PHE A 348 -18.52 -13.61 23.23
C PHE A 348 -20.00 -13.79 23.59
N ARG A 349 -20.67 -14.82 23.05
CA ARG A 349 -22.11 -15.06 23.25
C ARG A 349 -22.55 -14.98 24.72
N ASN A 350 -21.80 -15.59 25.65
CA ASN A 350 -22.17 -15.58 27.07
C ASN A 350 -22.01 -14.20 27.70
N VAL A 351 -21.00 -13.43 27.29
CA VAL A 351 -20.79 -12.03 27.73
C VAL A 351 -21.94 -11.15 27.23
N LEU A 352 -22.39 -11.37 26.00
CA LEU A 352 -23.52 -10.65 25.39
C LEU A 352 -24.90 -11.02 25.97
N GLN A 353 -24.99 -12.06 26.81
CA GLN A 353 -26.26 -12.50 27.43
C GLN A 353 -26.48 -11.96 28.85
N GLY A 354 -25.46 -11.35 29.48
CA GLY A 354 -25.54 -10.93 30.88
C GLY A 354 -24.64 -9.75 31.23
N GLY A 355 -24.82 -9.21 32.44
CA GLY A 355 -24.02 -8.10 32.97
C GLY A 355 -24.11 -6.81 32.14
N LEU A 356 -23.03 -6.02 32.18
CA LEU A 356 -22.92 -4.71 31.54
C LEU A 356 -23.12 -4.76 30.01
N TYR A 357 -22.72 -5.87 29.39
CA TYR A 357 -22.69 -6.05 27.94
C TYR A 357 -23.87 -6.86 27.39
N LYS A 358 -24.89 -7.12 28.22
CA LYS A 358 -26.13 -7.74 27.77
C LYS A 358 -26.68 -6.97 26.57
N SER A 359 -26.90 -7.68 25.46
CA SER A 359 -27.43 -7.13 24.21
C SER A 359 -26.64 -5.94 23.65
N LEU A 360 -25.31 -5.90 23.86
CA LEU A 360 -24.47 -4.77 23.47
C LEU A 360 -24.70 -4.35 22.01
N CYS A 361 -24.62 -5.30 21.08
CA CYS A 361 -24.65 -5.03 19.65
C CYS A 361 -26.02 -4.63 19.09
N THR A 362 -27.09 -4.64 19.91
CA THR A 362 -28.47 -4.45 19.40
C THR A 362 -29.32 -3.47 20.20
N ALA A 363 -29.28 -3.52 21.53
CA ALA A 363 -30.23 -2.78 22.37
C ALA A 363 -29.60 -2.06 23.57
N ASN A 364 -28.30 -2.20 23.78
CA ASN A 364 -27.63 -1.59 24.92
C ASN A 364 -27.27 -0.13 24.65
N ALA A 365 -27.65 0.77 25.55
CA ALA A 365 -27.41 2.21 25.40
C ALA A 365 -25.92 2.61 25.45
N LEU A 366 -25.01 1.74 25.91
CA LEU A 366 -23.58 1.99 25.86
C LEU A 366 -23.03 1.93 24.43
N TYR A 367 -23.62 1.10 23.57
CA TYR A 367 -23.14 0.90 22.22
C TYR A 367 -23.51 2.10 21.34
N LYS A 368 -22.51 2.58 20.59
CA LYS A 368 -22.69 3.54 19.51
C LYS A 368 -22.28 2.83 18.21
N PRO A 369 -23.23 2.52 17.29
CA PRO A 369 -22.88 1.98 15.99
C PRO A 369 -22.10 3.01 15.17
N PRO A 370 -21.29 2.56 14.19
CA PRO A 370 -20.55 3.47 13.34
C PRO A 370 -21.49 4.35 12.52
N LEU A 371 -20.99 5.53 12.15
CA LEU A 371 -21.70 6.46 11.28
C LEU A 371 -21.81 5.90 9.86
N SER A 372 -20.77 5.22 9.40
CA SER A 372 -20.69 4.62 8.07
C SER A 372 -19.74 3.44 8.06
N LEU A 373 -19.98 2.49 7.17
CA LEU A 373 -19.01 1.46 6.82
C LEU A 373 -18.03 1.98 5.76
N MET A 374 -16.86 1.36 5.71
CA MET A 374 -15.77 1.56 4.76
C MET A 374 -15.35 0.21 4.15
N PRO A 375 -14.69 0.22 2.98
CA PRO A 375 -14.32 -1.02 2.29
C PRO A 375 -13.60 -2.01 3.21
N PRO A 376 -14.04 -3.28 3.30
CA PRO A 376 -13.48 -4.31 4.18
C PRO A 376 -11.95 -4.42 4.09
N HIS A 377 -11.25 -4.55 5.21
CA HIS A 377 -9.77 -4.66 5.24
C HIS A 377 -9.04 -3.50 4.56
N GLY A 378 -9.68 -2.33 4.47
CA GLY A 378 -9.09 -1.11 3.93
C GLY A 378 -7.98 -0.54 4.80
N ALA A 379 -7.94 -0.87 6.10
CA ALA A 379 -6.98 -0.39 7.08
C ALA A 379 -6.76 1.14 7.04
N PRO A 380 -7.71 1.95 7.53
CA PRO A 380 -7.59 3.40 7.51
C PRO A 380 -6.46 3.87 8.44
N LEU A 381 -5.43 4.52 7.88
CA LEU A 381 -4.26 5.00 8.64
C LEU A 381 -4.06 6.52 8.65
N ALA A 382 -4.83 7.26 7.85
CA ALA A 382 -4.88 8.71 7.88
C ALA A 382 -6.28 9.22 7.57
N MET A 383 -6.66 10.32 8.23
CA MET A 383 -7.90 11.03 8.00
C MET A 383 -7.71 12.51 8.30
N LEU A 384 -8.12 13.39 7.39
CA LEU A 384 -8.06 14.85 7.58
C LEU A 384 -9.16 15.55 6.78
N TYR A 385 -9.56 16.74 7.22
CA TYR A 385 -10.34 17.66 6.40
C TYR A 385 -9.40 18.43 5.50
N TYR A 386 -9.68 18.48 4.21
CA TYR A 386 -8.89 19.29 3.30
C TYR A 386 -9.26 20.76 3.43
N HIS A 387 -8.26 21.57 3.78
CA HIS A 387 -8.33 23.02 3.80
C HIS A 387 -7.10 23.56 3.06
N GLY A 388 -7.29 24.01 1.82
CA GLY A 388 -6.19 24.42 0.96
C GLY A 388 -6.66 25.13 -0.31
N GLY A 389 -5.91 26.15 -0.74
CA GLY A 389 -6.31 26.96 -1.91
C GLY A 389 -6.13 26.26 -3.27
N LYS A 390 -5.44 25.11 -3.31
CA LYS A 390 -5.03 24.45 -4.57
C LYS A 390 -6.12 23.57 -5.18
N PHE A 391 -6.96 22.96 -4.34
CA PHE A 391 -8.08 22.11 -4.77
C PHE A 391 -9.40 22.63 -4.17
N PRO A 392 -9.97 23.73 -4.70
CA PRO A 392 -11.26 24.25 -4.22
C PRO A 392 -12.37 23.19 -4.22
N GLU A 393 -12.30 22.22 -5.14
CA GLU A 393 -13.21 21.09 -5.21
C GLU A 393 -13.09 20.09 -4.05
N LEU A 394 -12.03 20.15 -3.23
CA LEU A 394 -11.85 19.34 -2.03
C LEU A 394 -12.09 20.13 -0.74
N GLU A 395 -12.29 21.44 -0.81
CA GLU A 395 -12.42 22.30 0.37
C GLU A 395 -13.52 21.81 1.33
N GLY A 396 -13.14 21.59 2.59
CA GLY A 396 -14.01 21.09 3.65
C GLY A 396 -14.36 19.59 3.56
N LYS A 397 -13.92 18.87 2.51
CA LYS A 397 -14.16 17.43 2.38
C LYS A 397 -13.24 16.62 3.28
N LEU A 398 -13.68 15.43 3.65
CA LEU A 398 -12.90 14.49 4.46
C LEU A 398 -12.12 13.53 3.55
N LEU A 399 -10.80 13.48 3.71
CA LEU A 399 -9.93 12.57 2.98
C LEU A 399 -9.52 11.42 3.90
N VAL A 400 -9.55 10.17 3.39
CA VAL A 400 -9.19 8.97 4.14
C VAL A 400 -8.22 8.11 3.34
N GLY A 401 -7.04 7.81 3.91
CA GLY A 401 -6.06 6.91 3.30
C GLY A 401 -6.26 5.47 3.76
N LEU A 402 -6.44 4.54 2.81
CA LEU A 402 -6.62 3.11 3.04
C LEU A 402 -5.32 2.35 2.71
N HIS A 403 -4.65 1.83 3.75
CA HIS A 403 -3.35 1.14 3.66
C HIS A 403 -3.46 -0.31 3.20
N GLY A 404 -4.62 -0.93 3.41
CA GLY A 404 -4.85 -2.37 3.33
C GLY A 404 -4.27 -3.00 2.06
N TYR A 405 -3.56 -4.12 2.21
CA TYR A 405 -2.98 -4.84 1.06
C TYR A 405 -4.00 -5.66 0.27
N ARG A 406 -5.19 -5.86 0.85
CA ARG A 406 -6.28 -6.58 0.21
C ARG A 406 -6.89 -5.71 -0.91
N PRO A 407 -7.66 -6.30 -1.83
CA PRO A 407 -8.14 -5.61 -3.03
C PRO A 407 -8.78 -4.23 -2.75
N THR A 408 -9.56 -4.14 -1.69
CA THR A 408 -10.33 -2.99 -1.20
C THR A 408 -9.50 -1.85 -0.59
N GLY A 409 -8.21 -2.06 -0.30
CA GLY A 409 -7.31 -1.01 0.20
C GLY A 409 -6.58 -0.28 -0.91
N SER A 410 -5.35 0.19 -0.63
CA SER A 410 -4.46 0.89 -1.56
C SER A 410 -5.16 2.06 -2.30
N ARG A 411 -5.74 3.00 -1.56
CA ARG A 411 -6.48 4.13 -2.14
C ARG A 411 -6.61 5.32 -1.20
N VAL A 412 -7.05 6.45 -1.76
CA VAL A 412 -7.41 7.65 -0.98
C VAL A 412 -8.84 8.02 -1.33
N LEU A 413 -9.72 7.99 -0.32
CA LEU A 413 -11.14 8.30 -0.44
C LEU A 413 -11.40 9.77 -0.15
N VAL A 414 -12.47 10.31 -0.73
CA VAL A 414 -12.98 11.67 -0.49
C VAL A 414 -14.46 11.59 -0.16
N TYR A 415 -14.84 12.01 1.04
CA TYR A 415 -16.23 12.06 1.49
C TYR A 415 -16.75 13.49 1.47
N ASP A 416 -17.98 13.64 0.97
CA ASP A 416 -18.80 14.80 1.26
C ASP A 416 -19.26 14.76 2.72
N VAL A 417 -19.16 15.91 3.39
CA VAL A 417 -19.58 16.08 4.78
C VAL A 417 -20.67 17.13 4.91
N ASP A 418 -21.41 17.09 6.02
CA ASP A 418 -22.34 18.16 6.40
C ASP A 418 -21.60 19.36 7.02
N ASP A 419 -22.34 20.42 7.36
CA ASP A 419 -21.79 21.65 7.95
C ASP A 419 -21.14 21.43 9.34
N ARG A 420 -21.29 20.23 9.90
CA ARG A 420 -20.72 19.81 11.18
C ARG A 420 -19.52 18.88 11.02
N GLY A 421 -19.17 18.51 9.79
CA GLY A 421 -18.04 17.66 9.44
C GLY A 421 -18.36 16.16 9.36
N PHE A 422 -19.62 15.73 9.47
CA PHE A 422 -19.96 14.31 9.38
C PHE A 422 -20.16 13.88 7.92
N PRO A 423 -19.54 12.77 7.46
CA PRO A 423 -19.91 12.12 6.21
C PRO A 423 -21.41 11.83 6.13
N LYS A 424 -22.01 12.02 4.94
CA LYS A 424 -23.48 11.92 4.75
C LYS A 424 -23.90 10.50 4.31
N PRO A 425 -24.53 9.68 5.16
CA PRO A 425 -24.99 8.36 4.75
C PRO A 425 -26.09 8.44 3.69
N SER A 426 -26.03 7.55 2.71
CA SER A 426 -27.08 7.33 1.71
C SER A 426 -27.72 5.95 1.91
N PRO A 427 -29.02 5.79 1.59
CA PRO A 427 -29.68 4.48 1.63
C PRO A 427 -28.98 3.43 0.74
N ALA A 428 -29.08 2.16 1.10
CA ALA A 428 -28.60 1.05 0.28
C ALA A 428 -29.29 1.01 -1.11
N PRO A 429 -28.60 0.57 -2.18
CA PRO A 429 -27.20 0.11 -2.21
C PRO A 429 -26.20 1.27 -2.36
N VAL A 430 -25.18 1.29 -1.51
CA VAL A 430 -23.99 2.13 -1.68
C VAL A 430 -22.83 1.20 -2.03
N ARG A 431 -22.06 1.55 -3.06
CA ARG A 431 -21.06 0.64 -3.64
C ARG A 431 -19.63 1.15 -3.47
N TYR A 432 -18.68 0.20 -3.36
CA TYR A 432 -17.25 0.46 -3.29
C TYR A 432 -16.50 -0.41 -4.30
N HIS A 433 -15.35 0.07 -4.80
CA HIS A 433 -14.56 -0.72 -5.74
C HIS A 433 -13.75 -1.82 -5.04
N VAL A 434 -13.72 -3.04 -5.59
CA VAL A 434 -12.90 -4.13 -5.03
C VAL A 434 -11.53 -4.18 -5.68
N SER A 435 -11.46 -4.25 -7.01
CA SER A 435 -10.21 -4.32 -7.77
C SER A 435 -10.52 -4.15 -9.26
N CYS A 436 -9.49 -3.88 -10.05
CA CYS A 436 -9.54 -3.91 -11.51
C CYS A 436 -9.72 -5.34 -12.10
N ALA A 437 -9.72 -6.40 -11.28
CA ALA A 437 -9.66 -7.81 -11.72
C ALA A 437 -10.99 -8.59 -11.82
N ALA A 438 -12.06 -8.17 -11.14
CA ALA A 438 -13.40 -8.82 -11.15
C ALA A 438 -14.46 -7.81 -10.65
N ASP A 439 -15.77 -8.11 -10.81
CA ASP A 439 -16.93 -7.19 -10.62
C ASP A 439 -16.53 -5.94 -9.82
N PRO A 440 -16.22 -4.83 -10.53
CA PRO A 440 -15.34 -3.82 -10.00
C PRO A 440 -15.93 -3.15 -8.78
N ALA A 441 -17.24 -3.25 -8.55
CA ALA A 441 -17.93 -2.66 -7.42
C ALA A 441 -18.80 -3.68 -6.67
N ARG A 442 -18.84 -3.56 -5.33
CA ARG A 442 -19.75 -4.31 -4.45
C ARG A 442 -20.54 -3.35 -3.57
N SER A 443 -21.77 -3.73 -3.23
CA SER A 443 -22.56 -3.00 -2.24
C SER A 443 -22.00 -3.23 -0.82
N PHE A 444 -22.05 -2.20 0.02
CA PHE A 444 -21.89 -2.36 1.46
C PHE A 444 -22.97 -3.27 2.02
N GLN A 445 -22.55 -4.26 2.80
CA GLN A 445 -23.44 -5.27 3.36
C GLN A 445 -22.92 -5.81 4.69
N THR A 446 -23.85 -6.28 5.50
CA THR A 446 -23.61 -7.05 6.73
C THR A 446 -24.22 -8.44 6.58
N ASP A 447 -24.15 -9.27 7.62
CA ASP A 447 -24.86 -10.56 7.64
C ASP A 447 -26.39 -10.41 7.49
N ALA A 448 -26.94 -9.23 7.79
CA ALA A 448 -28.37 -8.92 7.64
C ALA A 448 -28.77 -8.45 6.24
N GLY A 449 -27.82 -8.19 5.33
CA GLY A 449 -28.07 -7.71 3.97
C GLY A 449 -27.36 -6.40 3.63
N GLU A 450 -27.74 -5.78 2.51
CA GLU A 450 -27.21 -4.47 2.08
C GLU A 450 -27.59 -3.37 3.08
N VAL A 451 -26.67 -2.42 3.30
CA VAL A 451 -26.83 -1.37 4.30
C VAL A 451 -26.52 0.02 3.74
N ALA A 452 -27.05 1.03 4.42
CA ALA A 452 -26.68 2.42 4.17
C ALA A 452 -25.20 2.64 4.49
N ALA A 453 -24.55 3.51 3.72
CA ALA A 453 -23.18 3.97 3.96
C ALA A 453 -23.01 5.37 3.37
N SER A 454 -21.95 6.07 3.76
CA SER A 454 -21.59 7.34 3.14
C SER A 454 -20.93 7.05 1.78
N PRO A 455 -21.47 7.57 0.66
CA PRO A 455 -20.81 7.47 -0.62
C PRO A 455 -19.53 8.33 -0.61
N PHE A 456 -18.58 7.95 -1.45
CA PHE A 456 -17.30 8.64 -1.57
C PHE A 456 -16.83 8.64 -3.02
N ASP A 457 -15.99 9.61 -3.33
CA ASP A 457 -15.14 9.60 -4.50
C ASP A 457 -13.77 8.97 -4.16
N GLU A 458 -13.06 8.49 -5.17
CA GLU A 458 -11.67 8.04 -5.04
C GLU A 458 -10.74 9.12 -5.64
N LEU A 459 -9.94 9.77 -4.79
CA LEU A 459 -8.88 10.69 -5.24
C LEU A 459 -7.74 9.90 -5.89
N ILE A 460 -7.35 8.82 -5.22
CA ILE A 460 -6.49 7.77 -5.77
C ILE A 460 -7.36 6.52 -5.85
N ALA A 461 -7.63 6.07 -7.06
CA ALA A 461 -8.35 4.82 -7.33
C ALA A 461 -7.34 3.71 -7.63
N GLY A 462 -7.75 2.45 -7.48
CA GLY A 462 -7.07 1.30 -8.09
C GLY A 462 -5.53 1.34 -8.05
N TRP A 463 -4.92 1.64 -6.90
CA TRP A 463 -3.46 1.70 -6.79
C TRP A 463 -2.86 0.29 -6.68
N HIS A 464 -3.30 -0.61 -7.57
CA HIS A 464 -2.79 -1.95 -7.70
C HIS A 464 -1.42 -1.95 -8.37
N ARG A 465 -0.70 -3.05 -8.18
CA ARG A 465 0.56 -3.33 -8.85
C ARG A 465 0.34 -3.47 -10.36
N VAL A 466 1.20 -2.81 -11.13
CA VAL A 466 1.30 -2.95 -12.59
C VAL A 466 2.78 -3.12 -12.96
N ASN A 467 3.11 -4.26 -13.55
CA ASN A 467 4.45 -4.72 -13.82
C ASN A 467 5.08 -3.77 -14.82
N GLY A 468 6.27 -3.32 -14.43
CA GLY A 468 7.04 -2.33 -15.17
C GLY A 468 6.54 -0.89 -15.08
N ALA A 469 5.41 -0.62 -14.43
CA ALA A 469 4.87 0.73 -14.25
C ALA A 469 4.87 1.18 -12.77
N ARG A 470 4.34 0.38 -11.85
CA ARG A 470 4.20 0.76 -10.42
C ARG A 470 4.03 -0.43 -9.47
N PRO A 471 4.47 -0.31 -8.19
CA PRO A 471 4.08 -1.23 -7.13
C PRO A 471 2.62 -1.01 -6.69
N GLN A 472 2.09 -1.92 -5.86
CA GLN A 472 0.84 -1.67 -5.14
C GLN A 472 1.05 -0.58 -4.09
N GLY A 473 0.13 0.38 -4.03
CA GLY A 473 0.16 1.48 -3.10
C GLY A 473 -0.07 1.09 -1.64
N ALA A 474 0.53 1.83 -0.72
CA ALA A 474 0.33 1.63 0.71
C ALA A 474 0.34 2.98 1.47
N PRO A 475 -0.67 3.85 1.27
CA PRO A 475 -0.70 5.16 1.93
C PRO A 475 -0.79 5.01 3.45
N VAL A 476 0.05 5.74 4.18
CA VAL A 476 0.05 5.76 5.65
C VAL A 476 -0.38 7.12 6.16
N GLY A 477 0.57 8.02 6.44
CA GLY A 477 0.31 9.39 6.88
C GLY A 477 0.17 10.36 5.72
N MET A 478 -0.63 11.40 5.93
CA MET A 478 -0.93 12.43 4.93
C MET A 478 -1.06 13.79 5.60
N THR A 479 -0.67 14.85 4.88
CA THR A 479 -0.81 16.24 5.31
C THR A 479 -1.17 17.14 4.12
N VAL A 480 -1.78 18.29 4.40
CA VAL A 480 -2.00 19.36 3.42
C VAL A 480 -0.97 20.44 3.71
N ALA A 481 -0.13 20.74 2.72
CA ALA A 481 0.86 21.79 2.84
C ALA A 481 0.22 23.19 2.69
N GLU A 482 0.93 24.23 3.11
CA GLU A 482 0.52 25.64 3.06
C GLU A 482 0.20 26.12 1.64
N ASP A 483 0.82 25.52 0.62
CA ASP A 483 0.52 25.79 -0.79
C ASP A 483 -0.76 25.06 -1.28
N GLY A 484 -1.40 24.27 -0.43
CA GLY A 484 -2.58 23.47 -0.70
C GLY A 484 -2.32 22.11 -1.36
N ALA A 485 -1.07 21.72 -1.64
CA ALA A 485 -0.75 20.37 -2.12
C ALA A 485 -0.97 19.33 -1.03
N ILE A 486 -1.38 18.13 -1.43
CA ILE A 486 -1.51 16.99 -0.51
C ILE A 486 -0.21 16.20 -0.58
N TRP A 487 0.36 15.88 0.58
CA TRP A 487 1.57 15.07 0.71
C TRP A 487 1.25 13.81 1.49
N LEU A 488 1.72 12.67 1.01
CA LEU A 488 1.55 11.39 1.69
C LEU A 488 2.83 10.56 1.65
N VAL A 489 2.92 9.60 2.56
CA VAL A 489 4.01 8.63 2.61
C VAL A 489 3.50 7.21 2.40
N GLU A 490 4.35 6.37 1.82
CA GLU A 490 4.12 4.93 1.72
C GLU A 490 5.24 4.16 2.41
N ASP A 491 4.89 3.33 3.39
CA ASP A 491 5.87 2.56 4.14
C ASP A 491 6.49 1.43 3.30
N LYS A 492 5.67 0.64 2.61
CA LYS A 492 6.11 -0.52 1.80
C LYS A 492 6.96 -0.11 0.62
N ASN A 493 6.59 0.99 -0.03
CA ASN A 493 7.30 1.50 -1.20
C ASN A 493 8.42 2.47 -0.82
N ARG A 494 8.50 2.92 0.44
CA ARG A 494 9.53 3.84 0.94
C ARG A 494 9.53 5.15 0.15
N THR A 495 8.35 5.74 -0.04
CA THR A 495 8.16 6.91 -0.90
C THR A 495 7.52 8.07 -0.15
N VAL A 496 7.81 9.28 -0.62
CA VAL A 496 7.02 10.49 -0.37
C VAL A 496 6.42 10.91 -1.69
N ILE A 497 5.10 11.09 -1.71
CA ILE A 497 4.34 11.49 -2.89
C ILE A 497 3.67 12.84 -2.62
N ARG A 498 3.76 13.74 -3.60
CA ARG A 498 3.04 15.01 -3.63
C ARG A 498 1.96 14.92 -4.70
N ILE A 499 0.71 15.16 -4.29
CA ILE A 499 -0.43 15.29 -5.19
C ILE A 499 -0.57 16.77 -5.55
N ASP A 500 -0.55 17.07 -6.85
CA ASP A 500 -0.67 18.42 -7.39
C ASP A 500 -1.75 18.47 -8.48
N ARG A 501 -2.06 19.68 -8.95
CA ARG A 501 -3.02 19.91 -10.03
C ARG A 501 -2.43 19.48 -11.37
N ALA A 502 -3.27 18.88 -12.21
CA ALA A 502 -2.95 18.50 -13.58
C ALA A 502 -3.98 19.09 -14.55
N ALA A 503 -3.54 19.39 -15.78
CA ALA A 503 -4.42 19.72 -16.87
C ALA A 503 -4.81 18.45 -17.65
N GLY A 504 -6.05 18.43 -18.17
CA GLY A 504 -6.52 17.37 -19.07
C GLY A 504 -7.26 16.22 -18.38
N ASP A 505 -7.57 15.21 -19.19
CA ASP A 505 -8.29 14.01 -18.79
C ASP A 505 -7.50 13.14 -17.80
N PRO A 506 -8.18 12.31 -16.98
CA PRO A 506 -7.49 11.38 -16.10
C PRO A 506 -6.57 10.45 -16.92
N PRO A 507 -5.43 10.02 -16.34
CA PRO A 507 -4.57 9.04 -17.00
C PRO A 507 -5.38 7.79 -17.33
N GLN A 508 -5.14 7.20 -18.50
CA GLN A 508 -5.77 5.93 -18.88
C GLN A 508 -5.44 4.88 -17.80
N PRO A 509 -6.45 4.28 -17.15
CA PRO A 509 -6.20 3.29 -16.11
C PRO A 509 -5.35 2.15 -16.67
N LEU A 510 -4.27 1.82 -15.95
CA LEU A 510 -3.41 0.71 -16.35
C LEU A 510 -4.09 -0.61 -16.00
N PRO A 511 -4.07 -1.62 -16.90
CA PRO A 511 -4.60 -2.93 -16.58
C PRO A 511 -3.83 -3.49 -15.38
N CYS A 512 -4.51 -4.23 -14.49
CA CYS A 512 -3.77 -4.91 -13.42
C CYS A 512 -2.72 -5.85 -14.01
N ASP A 513 -1.79 -6.29 -13.16
CA ASP A 513 -0.93 -7.46 -13.38
C ASP A 513 -1.68 -8.80 -13.47
N MET A 514 -2.82 -8.80 -14.13
CA MET A 514 -3.47 -9.99 -14.59
C MET A 514 -2.83 -10.46 -15.88
N ARG A 515 -2.84 -11.77 -16.06
CA ARG A 515 -2.58 -12.35 -17.37
C ARG A 515 -3.55 -11.74 -18.38
N SER A 516 -3.02 -11.29 -19.52
CA SER A 516 -3.86 -10.84 -20.63
C SER A 516 -4.81 -11.97 -21.06
N GLN A 517 -5.96 -11.62 -21.64
CA GLN A 517 -6.91 -12.64 -22.11
C GLN A 517 -6.27 -13.59 -23.13
N THR A 518 -5.34 -13.09 -23.95
CA THR A 518 -4.53 -13.89 -24.88
C THR A 518 -3.70 -14.94 -24.13
N MET A 519 -3.03 -14.55 -23.05
CA MET A 519 -2.23 -15.46 -22.23
C MET A 519 -3.10 -16.49 -21.49
N ILE A 520 -4.24 -16.06 -20.93
CA ILE A 520 -5.21 -16.97 -20.30
C ILE A 520 -5.71 -17.99 -21.33
N ASN A 521 -6.06 -17.55 -22.54
CA ASN A 521 -6.51 -18.43 -23.61
C ASN A 521 -5.42 -19.43 -24.03
N GLN A 522 -4.16 -19.00 -24.10
CA GLN A 522 -3.03 -19.88 -24.42
C GLN A 522 -2.82 -20.96 -23.36
N LEU A 523 -2.80 -20.58 -22.07
CA LEU A 523 -2.68 -21.53 -20.96
C LEU A 523 -3.85 -22.50 -20.89
N ALA A 524 -5.08 -21.99 -21.07
CA ALA A 524 -6.27 -22.84 -21.14
C ALA A 524 -6.19 -23.83 -22.31
N ALA A 525 -5.68 -23.40 -23.46
CA ALA A 525 -5.47 -24.28 -24.60
C ALA A 525 -4.41 -25.34 -24.34
N PHE A 526 -3.34 -25.04 -23.60
CA PHE A 526 -2.35 -26.04 -23.20
C PHE A 526 -2.94 -27.11 -22.29
N VAL A 527 -3.70 -26.71 -21.28
CA VAL A 527 -4.40 -27.64 -20.38
C VAL A 527 -5.40 -28.50 -21.15
N ALA A 528 -6.18 -27.90 -22.06
CA ALA A 528 -7.19 -28.62 -22.84
C ALA A 528 -6.60 -29.60 -23.86
N ARG A 529 -5.38 -29.36 -24.37
CA ARG A 529 -4.69 -30.26 -25.31
C ARG A 529 -4.06 -31.48 -24.64
N ASP A 530 -3.82 -31.41 -23.33
CA ASP A 530 -3.27 -32.50 -22.56
C ASP A 530 -4.39 -33.24 -21.82
N ALA A 531 -4.62 -34.50 -22.19
CA ALA A 531 -5.71 -35.31 -21.63
C ALA A 531 -5.55 -35.54 -20.12
N GLN A 532 -4.32 -35.63 -19.60
CA GLN A 532 -4.07 -35.79 -18.18
C GLN A 532 -4.40 -34.49 -17.44
N ASN A 533 -3.94 -33.34 -17.93
CA ASN A 533 -4.25 -32.04 -17.33
C ASN A 533 -5.74 -31.72 -17.39
N SER A 534 -6.41 -32.08 -18.48
CA SER A 534 -7.87 -31.96 -18.58
C SER A 534 -8.57 -32.78 -17.50
N ALA A 535 -8.17 -34.05 -17.30
CA ALA A 535 -8.71 -34.89 -16.23
C ALA A 535 -8.39 -34.34 -14.82
N ARG A 536 -7.19 -33.77 -14.61
CA ARG A 536 -6.82 -33.11 -13.35
C ARG A 536 -7.71 -31.91 -13.08
N LEU A 537 -7.96 -31.08 -14.09
CA LEU A 537 -8.84 -29.92 -13.99
C LEU A 537 -10.27 -30.34 -13.63
N THR A 538 -10.83 -31.35 -14.31
CA THR A 538 -12.15 -31.89 -13.98
C THR A 538 -12.20 -32.39 -12.53
N THR A 539 -11.15 -33.10 -12.10
CA THR A 539 -11.03 -33.63 -10.73
C THR A 539 -10.99 -32.49 -9.71
N LEU A 540 -10.22 -31.44 -9.97
CA LEU A 540 -10.12 -30.26 -9.11
C LEU A 540 -11.42 -29.48 -9.07
N ARG A 541 -12.08 -29.27 -10.21
CA ARG A 541 -13.37 -28.58 -10.22
C ARG A 541 -14.36 -29.30 -9.32
N LYS A 542 -14.58 -30.60 -9.55
CA LYS A 542 -15.59 -31.38 -8.82
C LYS A 542 -15.24 -31.59 -7.35
N GLY A 543 -13.98 -31.91 -7.09
CA GLY A 543 -13.51 -32.32 -5.77
C GLY A 543 -13.13 -31.15 -4.87
N LEU A 544 -12.66 -30.04 -5.44
CA LEU A 544 -12.18 -28.89 -4.68
C LEU A 544 -13.08 -27.67 -4.87
N VAL A 545 -13.27 -27.23 -6.12
CA VAL A 545 -13.90 -25.92 -6.40
C VAL A 545 -15.39 -25.91 -6.08
N GLU A 546 -16.17 -26.81 -6.68
CA GLU A 546 -17.63 -26.88 -6.50
C GLU A 546 -18.03 -27.21 -5.06
N LYS A 547 -17.19 -27.97 -4.34
CA LYS A 547 -17.46 -28.36 -2.95
C LYS A 547 -17.06 -27.31 -1.93
N HIS A 548 -15.93 -26.64 -2.13
CA HIS A 548 -15.28 -25.88 -1.06
C HIS A 548 -14.96 -24.42 -1.41
N CYS A 549 -15.00 -24.04 -2.68
CA CYS A 549 -14.49 -22.74 -3.11
C CYS A 549 -15.57 -21.80 -3.68
N VAL A 550 -16.62 -22.33 -4.31
CA VAL A 550 -17.66 -21.52 -4.98
C VAL A 550 -18.30 -20.47 -4.06
N GLY A 551 -18.57 -20.83 -2.80
CA GLY A 551 -19.23 -19.96 -1.82
C GLY A 551 -18.46 -18.68 -1.46
N CYS A 552 -17.16 -18.61 -1.75
CA CYS A 552 -16.30 -17.47 -1.41
C CYS A 552 -15.74 -16.73 -2.65
N HIS A 553 -15.87 -17.29 -3.86
CA HIS A 553 -15.14 -16.86 -5.05
C HIS A 553 -16.05 -16.60 -6.26
N SER A 554 -17.21 -15.99 -6.02
CA SER A 554 -18.15 -15.58 -7.08
C SER A 554 -18.46 -16.72 -8.06
N ASP A 555 -18.66 -17.92 -7.52
CA ASP A 555 -18.98 -19.15 -8.26
C ASP A 555 -17.95 -19.58 -9.32
N PHE A 556 -16.74 -19.02 -9.33
CA PHE A 556 -15.71 -19.31 -10.35
C PHE A 556 -16.17 -19.11 -11.81
N GLY A 557 -17.24 -18.33 -12.03
CA GLY A 557 -17.85 -18.16 -13.35
C GLY A 557 -18.69 -19.35 -13.83
N LEU A 558 -19.05 -20.27 -12.93
CA LEU A 558 -19.99 -21.36 -13.19
C LEU A 558 -21.41 -20.81 -13.35
N LYS A 559 -22.15 -21.31 -14.35
CA LYS A 559 -23.54 -20.93 -14.64
C LYS A 559 -24.40 -22.18 -14.88
N GLY A 560 -25.70 -22.06 -14.60
CA GLY A 560 -26.67 -23.11 -14.91
C GLY A 560 -26.69 -23.43 -16.41
N GLY A 561 -26.77 -24.73 -16.76
CA GLY A 561 -26.84 -25.19 -18.15
C GLY A 561 -25.51 -25.39 -18.88
N GLN A 562 -24.36 -25.10 -18.25
CA GLN A 562 -23.04 -25.37 -18.83
C GLN A 562 -22.73 -26.87 -18.88
N SER A 563 -22.11 -27.31 -19.98
CA SER A 563 -21.47 -28.62 -20.10
C SER A 563 -20.26 -28.74 -19.16
N GLU A 564 -19.83 -29.97 -18.85
CA GLU A 564 -18.69 -30.20 -17.95
C GLU A 564 -17.39 -29.57 -18.48
N ALA A 565 -17.20 -29.56 -19.80
CA ALA A 565 -16.04 -28.92 -20.43
C ALA A 565 -16.09 -27.38 -20.31
N GLU A 566 -17.27 -26.78 -20.44
CA GLU A 566 -17.45 -25.33 -20.23
C GLU A 566 -17.20 -24.95 -18.77
N LYS A 567 -17.65 -25.77 -17.82
CA LYS A 567 -17.37 -25.57 -16.39
C LYS A 567 -15.89 -25.68 -16.06
N ASP A 568 -15.22 -26.71 -16.57
CA ASP A 568 -13.77 -26.87 -16.43
C ASP A 568 -13.03 -25.63 -16.96
N ALA A 569 -13.42 -25.18 -18.14
CA ALA A 569 -12.81 -24.02 -18.80
C ALA A 569 -13.12 -22.70 -18.08
N ALA A 570 -14.30 -22.55 -17.46
CA ALA A 570 -14.65 -21.39 -16.64
C ALA A 570 -13.78 -21.33 -15.37
N VAL A 571 -13.70 -22.44 -14.64
CA VAL A 571 -12.91 -22.57 -13.41
C VAL A 571 -11.43 -22.32 -13.66
N LEU A 572 -10.86 -22.90 -14.73
CA LEU A 572 -9.46 -22.65 -15.08
C LEU A 572 -9.20 -21.19 -15.40
N ARG A 573 -10.06 -20.55 -16.21
CA ARG A 573 -9.88 -19.14 -16.57
C ARG A 573 -10.00 -18.24 -15.36
N PHE A 574 -10.94 -18.53 -14.45
CA PHE A 574 -11.06 -17.81 -13.19
C PHE A 574 -9.78 -17.93 -12.35
N MET A 575 -9.25 -19.14 -12.15
CA MET A 575 -8.01 -19.35 -11.39
C MET A 575 -6.81 -18.64 -12.04
N LEU A 576 -6.73 -18.64 -13.37
CA LEU A 576 -5.66 -17.99 -14.13
C LEU A 576 -5.74 -16.47 -14.13
N SER A 577 -6.94 -15.89 -13.97
CA SER A 577 -7.12 -14.45 -13.85
C SER A 577 -6.79 -13.93 -12.46
N GLN A 578 -6.78 -14.78 -11.42
CA GLN A 578 -6.45 -14.31 -10.07
C GLN A 578 -4.95 -13.97 -9.95
N ASP A 579 -4.67 -12.80 -9.38
CA ASP A 579 -3.31 -12.32 -9.15
C ASP A 579 -2.53 -13.25 -8.20
N GLY A 580 -1.37 -13.71 -8.67
CA GLY A 580 -0.42 -14.52 -7.90
C GLY A 580 -0.92 -15.89 -7.43
N TRP A 581 -2.11 -16.34 -7.84
CA TRP A 581 -2.65 -17.65 -7.43
C TRP A 581 -1.85 -18.80 -8.02
N ILE A 582 -1.68 -18.79 -9.34
CA ILE A 582 -0.97 -19.83 -10.08
C ILE A 582 0.26 -19.20 -10.72
N TYR A 583 1.42 -19.85 -10.62
CA TYR A 583 2.58 -19.58 -11.48
C TYR A 583 2.83 -20.83 -12.34
N PRO A 584 2.51 -20.79 -13.64
CA PRO A 584 2.61 -21.97 -14.51
C PRO A 584 4.02 -22.60 -14.47
N GLY A 585 4.09 -23.88 -14.11
CA GLY A 585 5.34 -24.63 -13.96
C GLY A 585 6.00 -24.58 -12.59
N ASP A 586 5.63 -23.62 -11.73
CA ASP A 586 6.18 -23.43 -10.38
C ASP A 586 5.05 -23.46 -9.32
N PRO A 587 4.57 -24.66 -8.93
CA PRO A 587 3.51 -24.77 -7.93
C PRO A 587 3.90 -24.16 -6.58
N ASP A 588 5.19 -24.17 -6.21
CA ASP A 588 5.69 -23.66 -4.94
C ASP A 588 5.65 -22.12 -4.85
N ALA A 589 5.61 -21.42 -5.99
CA ALA A 589 5.57 -19.97 -6.02
C ALA A 589 4.15 -19.39 -5.86
N GLY A 590 3.10 -20.17 -6.09
CA GLY A 590 1.71 -19.70 -6.15
C GLY A 590 1.03 -19.57 -4.80
N LYS A 591 0.25 -18.49 -4.62
CA LYS A 591 -0.61 -18.31 -3.44
C LYS A 591 -1.68 -19.40 -3.33
N LEU A 592 -2.09 -20.03 -4.44
CA LEU A 592 -3.07 -21.11 -4.39
C LEU A 592 -2.53 -22.30 -3.57
N ARG A 593 -1.26 -22.70 -3.78
CA ARG A 593 -0.66 -23.80 -3.02
C ARG A 593 -0.49 -23.46 -1.55
N THR A 594 0.08 -22.29 -1.26
CA THR A 594 0.32 -21.88 0.13
C THR A 594 -0.98 -21.83 0.90
N ARG A 595 -2.05 -21.29 0.29
CA ARG A 595 -3.36 -21.21 0.92
C ARG A 595 -4.08 -22.55 0.98
N LEU A 596 -4.00 -23.42 -0.03
CA LEU A 596 -4.62 -24.75 0.05
C LEU A 596 -3.96 -25.69 1.09
N ARG A 597 -2.72 -25.38 1.51
CA ARG A 597 -1.93 -26.20 2.45
C ARG A 597 -1.61 -25.51 3.78
N GLY A 598 -1.92 -24.22 3.93
CA GLY A 598 -1.66 -23.45 5.15
C GLY A 598 -0.17 -23.23 5.38
N LEU A 599 0.59 -22.98 4.31
CA LEU A 599 2.04 -22.77 4.38
C LEU A 599 2.36 -21.28 4.61
N GLY A 600 3.31 -21.01 5.50
CA GLY A 600 3.76 -19.65 5.80
C GLY A 600 2.75 -18.85 6.63
N ALA A 601 2.75 -17.52 6.49
CA ALA A 601 1.87 -16.61 7.23
C ALA A 601 0.50 -16.39 6.55
N GLU A 602 0.25 -17.03 5.42
CA GLU A 602 -0.98 -16.89 4.63
C GLU A 602 -2.10 -17.79 5.20
N LYS A 603 -3.34 -17.27 5.26
CA LYS A 603 -4.49 -18.02 5.80
C LYS A 603 -4.88 -19.20 4.88
N LEU A 604 -5.08 -20.37 5.50
CA LEU A 604 -5.55 -21.60 4.84
C LEU A 604 -6.89 -21.36 4.12
N MET A 605 -7.04 -21.94 2.94
CA MET A 605 -8.26 -22.01 2.14
C MET A 605 -8.57 -23.48 1.80
N PRO A 606 -9.83 -23.93 1.88
CA PRO A 606 -10.99 -23.18 2.37
C PRO A 606 -10.86 -22.85 3.87
N PRO A 607 -11.48 -21.75 4.35
CA PRO A 607 -11.52 -21.45 5.79
C PRO A 607 -12.11 -22.63 6.58
N GLY A 608 -11.49 -23.00 7.72
CA GLY A 608 -11.88 -24.19 8.48
C GLY A 608 -11.45 -25.52 7.84
N GLY A 609 -10.64 -25.46 6.78
CA GLY A 609 -10.18 -26.61 6.00
C GLY A 609 -9.05 -27.41 6.63
N GLU A 610 -8.60 -27.08 7.84
CA GLU A 610 -7.42 -27.70 8.50
C GLU A 610 -7.61 -29.20 8.68
N SER A 611 -8.86 -29.62 8.88
CA SER A 611 -9.23 -31.01 9.09
C SER A 611 -9.46 -31.78 7.79
N LEU A 612 -9.75 -31.11 6.66
CA LEU A 612 -10.13 -31.77 5.39
C LEU A 612 -9.11 -32.81 4.90
N PRO A 613 -7.78 -32.57 4.98
CA PRO A 613 -6.80 -33.61 4.65
C PRO A 613 -6.89 -34.89 5.48
N LYS A 614 -7.52 -34.83 6.66
CA LYS A 614 -7.73 -35.96 7.58
C LYS A 614 -9.16 -36.51 7.50
N THR A 615 -10.16 -35.65 7.27
CA THR A 615 -11.58 -35.99 7.39
C THR A 615 -12.26 -36.33 6.07
N GLU A 616 -11.76 -35.81 4.94
CA GLU A 616 -12.32 -36.11 3.62
C GLU A 616 -11.38 -37.05 2.83
N PRO A 617 -11.82 -38.31 2.56
CA PRO A 617 -11.05 -39.25 1.76
C PRO A 617 -10.72 -38.67 0.38
N GLY A 618 -9.44 -38.64 0.05
CA GLY A 618 -8.95 -38.12 -1.24
C GLY A 618 -8.62 -36.62 -1.26
N TYR A 619 -8.90 -35.85 -0.20
CA TYR A 619 -8.61 -34.41 -0.19
C TYR A 619 -7.11 -34.11 -0.35
N LYS A 620 -6.22 -34.85 0.33
CA LYS A 620 -4.76 -34.74 0.12
C LYS A 620 -4.36 -34.93 -1.34
N ARG A 621 -4.99 -35.89 -2.02
CA ARG A 621 -4.75 -36.18 -3.44
C ARG A 621 -5.26 -35.03 -4.32
N LEU A 622 -6.31 -34.32 -3.92
CA LEU A 622 -6.75 -33.09 -4.62
C LEU A 622 -5.69 -31.99 -4.53
N LEU A 623 -5.08 -31.80 -3.36
CA LEU A 623 -3.98 -30.83 -3.18
C LEU A 623 -2.79 -31.18 -4.09
N ASP A 624 -2.40 -32.45 -4.14
CA ASP A 624 -1.33 -32.93 -5.03
C ASP A 624 -1.73 -32.79 -6.50
N THR A 625 -3.02 -32.97 -6.82
CA THR A 625 -3.55 -32.78 -8.18
C THR A 625 -3.48 -31.32 -8.61
N ALA A 626 -3.71 -30.37 -7.69
CA ALA A 626 -3.56 -28.94 -7.94
C ALA A 626 -2.11 -28.59 -8.26
N ASP A 627 -1.16 -29.08 -7.45
CA ASP A 627 0.26 -28.87 -7.68
C ASP A 627 0.71 -29.47 -9.02
N LEU A 628 0.23 -30.68 -9.34
CA LEU A 628 0.54 -31.34 -10.60
C LEU A 628 -0.02 -30.55 -11.78
N LEU A 629 -1.29 -30.12 -11.74
CA LEU A 629 -1.87 -29.29 -12.80
C LEU A 629 -1.05 -28.02 -13.02
N VAL A 630 -0.64 -27.33 -11.95
CA VAL A 630 0.21 -26.13 -12.07
C VAL A 630 1.60 -26.47 -12.60
N ALA A 631 2.19 -27.58 -12.18
CA ALA A 631 3.50 -28.01 -12.65
C ALA A 631 3.50 -28.38 -14.14
N THR A 632 2.42 -28.98 -14.65
CA THR A 632 2.37 -29.56 -16.01
C THR A 632 1.49 -28.81 -16.99
N MET A 633 0.82 -27.72 -16.60
CA MET A 633 -0.06 -26.96 -17.50
C MET A 633 0.66 -26.32 -18.70
N VAL A 634 1.98 -26.16 -18.62
CA VAL A 634 2.78 -25.64 -19.74
C VAL A 634 3.59 -26.79 -20.33
N PRO A 635 3.49 -27.04 -21.65
CA PRO A 635 4.31 -28.01 -22.32
C PRO A 635 5.80 -27.61 -22.27
N GLY A 636 6.65 -28.48 -21.74
CA GLY A 636 8.09 -28.25 -21.68
C GLY A 636 8.75 -28.95 -20.50
N THR A 637 10.00 -28.60 -20.26
CA THR A 637 10.80 -29.15 -19.16
C THR A 637 10.93 -28.13 -18.05
N ARG A 638 10.49 -28.48 -16.84
CA ARG A 638 10.67 -27.65 -15.65
C ARG A 638 12.15 -27.61 -15.26
N MET A 639 12.72 -26.42 -15.19
CA MET A 639 14.11 -26.18 -14.84
C MET A 639 14.18 -25.12 -13.74
N ARG A 640 15.04 -25.35 -12.75
CA ARG A 640 15.32 -24.42 -11.66
C ARG A 640 16.48 -23.50 -12.01
N ILE A 641 16.39 -22.24 -11.62
CA ILE A 641 17.45 -21.25 -11.75
C ILE A 641 18.56 -21.54 -10.72
N LYS A 642 19.80 -21.70 -11.20
CA LYS A 642 20.98 -21.95 -10.36
C LYS A 642 21.26 -20.78 -9.42
N PRO A 643 21.77 -21.06 -8.19
CA PRO A 643 22.27 -20.02 -7.27
C PRO A 643 23.30 -19.08 -7.93
N GLY A 644 23.28 -17.80 -7.55
CA GLY A 644 24.20 -16.75 -8.01
C GLY A 644 23.74 -15.34 -7.57
N PRO A 645 24.62 -14.32 -7.59
CA PRO A 645 24.28 -12.97 -7.12
C PRO A 645 23.27 -12.27 -8.03
N PRO A 646 22.33 -11.49 -7.48
CA PRO A 646 21.17 -11.99 -6.73
C PRO A 646 20.04 -12.51 -7.65
N GLN A 647 20.16 -12.33 -8.98
CA GLN A 647 19.14 -12.69 -9.97
C GLN A 647 19.81 -13.03 -11.32
N ARG A 648 19.23 -13.96 -12.10
CA ARG A 648 19.76 -14.37 -13.41
C ARG A 648 19.03 -13.62 -14.52
N LYS A 649 19.78 -12.81 -15.26
CA LYS A 649 19.29 -12.11 -16.45
C LYS A 649 18.74 -13.07 -17.48
N PHE A 650 17.60 -12.70 -18.06
CA PHE A 650 17.06 -13.32 -19.26
C PHE A 650 16.82 -12.26 -20.33
N PHE A 651 16.69 -12.72 -21.56
CA PHE A 651 16.80 -11.89 -22.74
C PHE A 651 15.69 -12.22 -23.72
N GLY A 652 15.40 -11.27 -24.60
CA GLY A 652 14.52 -11.46 -25.73
C GLY A 652 15.28 -12.09 -26.89
N LYS A 653 14.55 -12.34 -27.97
CA LYS A 653 15.13 -12.85 -29.22
C LYS A 653 16.28 -11.99 -29.74
N THR A 654 16.14 -10.66 -29.65
CA THR A 654 17.14 -9.67 -30.10
C THR A 654 18.29 -9.46 -29.11
N SER A 655 18.39 -10.28 -28.05
CA SER A 655 19.38 -10.13 -26.97
C SER A 655 19.22 -8.87 -26.12
N LYS A 656 18.09 -8.18 -26.24
CA LYS A 656 17.65 -7.20 -25.26
C LYS A 656 17.37 -7.87 -23.92
N GLU A 657 17.81 -7.27 -22.83
CA GLU A 657 17.53 -7.77 -21.48
C GLU A 657 16.05 -7.58 -21.15
N CYS A 658 15.41 -8.64 -20.65
CA CYS A 658 13.98 -8.64 -20.31
C CYS A 658 13.71 -8.64 -18.81
N GLY A 659 14.76 -8.63 -18.00
CA GLY A 659 14.70 -8.69 -16.54
C GLY A 659 15.55 -9.81 -15.96
N GLU A 660 15.35 -10.07 -14.68
CA GLU A 660 16.16 -11.00 -13.91
C GLU A 660 15.29 -11.92 -13.04
N ILE A 661 15.56 -13.22 -13.07
CA ILE A 661 14.81 -14.22 -12.30
C ILE A 661 15.61 -14.60 -11.05
N PRO A 662 15.03 -14.52 -9.84
CA PRO A 662 15.71 -14.93 -8.61
C PRO A 662 16.17 -16.38 -8.64
N ALA A 663 17.24 -16.67 -7.89
CA ALA A 663 17.71 -18.03 -7.69
C ALA A 663 16.60 -18.95 -7.13
N ALA A 664 16.71 -20.25 -7.42
CA ALA A 664 15.77 -21.30 -6.99
C ALA A 664 14.34 -21.24 -7.56
N LYS A 665 13.97 -20.19 -8.31
CA LYS A 665 12.70 -20.16 -9.04
C LYS A 665 12.69 -21.17 -10.18
N VAL A 666 11.50 -21.68 -10.51
CA VAL A 666 11.33 -22.65 -11.59
C VAL A 666 10.79 -21.95 -12.82
N VAL A 667 11.36 -22.28 -13.99
CA VAL A 667 10.89 -21.87 -15.32
C VAL A 667 10.55 -23.11 -16.15
N VAL A 668 9.67 -22.98 -17.14
CA VAL A 668 9.36 -24.08 -18.07
C VAL A 668 10.10 -23.89 -19.37
N VAL A 669 11.17 -24.64 -19.60
CA VAL A 669 11.95 -24.62 -20.83
C VAL A 669 11.16 -25.30 -21.95
N THR A 670 10.76 -24.52 -22.95
CA THR A 670 10.02 -25.01 -24.13
C THR A 670 10.96 -25.49 -25.23
N GLN A 671 12.18 -24.94 -25.28
CA GLN A 671 13.24 -25.39 -26.20
C GLN A 671 14.57 -25.35 -25.47
N ARG A 672 15.15 -26.54 -25.20
CA ARG A 672 16.39 -26.66 -24.45
C ARG A 672 17.57 -25.97 -25.15
N SER A 673 17.67 -26.12 -26.46
CA SER A 673 18.60 -25.37 -27.30
C SER A 673 17.79 -24.53 -28.25
N ALA A 674 17.77 -23.22 -28.03
CA ALA A 674 17.09 -22.28 -28.92
C ALA A 674 17.76 -22.30 -30.29
N VAL A 675 16.98 -22.64 -31.33
CA VAL A 675 17.46 -22.76 -32.72
C VAL A 675 18.02 -21.44 -33.23
N ASP A 676 17.45 -20.33 -32.78
CA ASP A 676 17.77 -18.97 -33.14
C ASP A 676 18.79 -18.30 -32.20
N LYS A 677 19.22 -18.98 -31.13
CA LYS A 677 20.12 -18.42 -30.12
C LYS A 677 21.00 -19.48 -29.43
N PRO A 678 22.15 -19.86 -30.03
CA PRO A 678 23.06 -20.86 -29.46
C PRO A 678 23.51 -20.52 -28.03
N GLY A 679 23.55 -21.52 -27.16
CA GLY A 679 23.90 -21.37 -25.74
C GLY A 679 22.74 -20.88 -24.83
N PHE A 680 21.56 -20.63 -25.41
CA PHE A 680 20.37 -20.24 -24.66
C PHE A 680 19.27 -21.30 -24.74
N SER A 681 18.51 -21.42 -23.66
CA SER A 681 17.22 -22.12 -23.62
C SER A 681 16.11 -21.11 -23.84
N ARG A 682 15.13 -21.44 -24.69
CA ARG A 682 13.85 -20.73 -24.72
C ARG A 682 12.96 -21.28 -23.61
N PHE A 683 12.37 -20.39 -22.80
CA PHE A 683 11.46 -20.79 -21.74
C PHE A 683 10.14 -20.02 -21.84
N PHE A 684 9.10 -20.69 -21.37
CA PHE A 684 7.79 -20.13 -21.12
C PHE A 684 7.79 -19.51 -19.72
N ARG A 685 7.12 -18.36 -19.64
CA ARG A 685 6.90 -17.55 -18.43
C ARG A 685 6.98 -18.36 -17.13
N PRO A 686 7.79 -17.83 -16.20
CA PRO A 686 7.23 -17.16 -15.04
C PRO A 686 7.79 -15.74 -14.95
N ALA A 687 7.95 -15.09 -16.10
CA ALA A 687 8.65 -13.82 -16.19
C ALA A 687 7.81 -12.62 -15.75
N ASP A 688 6.47 -12.64 -15.77
CA ASP A 688 5.68 -11.41 -15.51
C ASP A 688 6.08 -10.66 -14.23
N PRO A 689 6.28 -11.33 -13.07
CA PRO A 689 6.74 -10.66 -11.86
C PRO A 689 8.18 -10.15 -11.92
N TYR A 690 8.96 -10.63 -12.88
CA TYR A 690 10.40 -10.45 -13.09
C TYR A 690 10.72 -9.70 -14.39
N LEU A 691 9.71 -9.26 -15.14
CA LEU A 691 9.89 -8.51 -16.38
C LEU A 691 10.35 -7.10 -16.02
N ASN A 692 11.37 -6.63 -16.72
CA ASN A 692 11.76 -5.22 -16.70
C ASN A 692 10.89 -4.37 -17.65
N GLY A 693 9.86 -4.92 -18.29
CA GLY A 693 8.96 -4.17 -19.19
C GLY A 693 9.51 -3.92 -20.60
N GLU A 694 10.72 -4.37 -20.90
CA GLU A 694 11.40 -4.09 -22.17
C GLU A 694 11.14 -5.12 -23.28
N CYS A 695 10.49 -6.22 -22.94
CA CYS A 695 10.26 -7.36 -23.82
C CYS A 695 8.80 -7.77 -23.87
N THR A 696 8.33 -8.11 -25.06
CA THR A 696 6.98 -8.62 -25.28
C THR A 696 6.99 -10.15 -25.38
N ASP A 697 5.86 -10.78 -25.07
CA ASP A 697 5.69 -12.23 -25.16
C ASP A 697 5.95 -12.78 -26.57
N GLY A 698 5.73 -11.96 -27.61
CA GLY A 698 5.92 -12.32 -29.01
C GLY A 698 7.38 -12.64 -29.37
N ASP A 699 8.32 -12.03 -28.65
CA ASP A 699 9.75 -12.24 -28.86
C ASP A 699 10.25 -13.53 -28.19
N GLY A 700 9.51 -14.08 -27.21
CA GLY A 700 9.96 -15.21 -26.41
C GLY A 700 11.13 -14.87 -25.47
N TYR A 701 11.28 -15.68 -24.41
CA TYR A 701 12.28 -15.46 -23.38
C TYR A 701 13.40 -16.49 -23.44
N TYR A 702 14.62 -16.01 -23.30
CA TYR A 702 15.85 -16.77 -23.47
C TYR A 702 16.73 -16.60 -22.25
N ILE A 703 17.16 -17.71 -21.68
CA ILE A 703 18.11 -17.72 -20.57
C ILE A 703 19.27 -18.62 -20.91
N ARG A 704 20.47 -18.23 -20.46
CA ARG A 704 21.69 -19.00 -20.67
C ARG A 704 21.55 -20.41 -20.08
N GLN A 705 21.90 -21.43 -20.85
CA GLN A 705 21.72 -22.83 -20.47
C GLN A 705 22.45 -23.18 -19.18
N GLU A 706 23.63 -22.59 -18.96
CA GLU A 706 24.46 -22.78 -17.78
C GLU A 706 23.78 -22.33 -16.49
N PHE A 707 22.72 -21.50 -16.55
CA PHE A 707 21.96 -21.04 -15.38
C PHE A 707 20.81 -21.97 -14.99
N LEU A 708 20.58 -23.05 -15.74
CA LEU A 708 19.44 -23.95 -15.53
C LEU A 708 19.89 -25.30 -15.00
N VAL A 709 19.12 -25.87 -14.09
CA VAL A 709 19.23 -27.28 -13.66
C VAL A 709 17.85 -27.93 -13.68
N PRO A 710 17.74 -29.24 -13.98
CA PRO A 710 16.47 -29.95 -13.89
C PRO A 710 15.84 -29.84 -12.49
N VAL A 711 14.52 -29.67 -12.45
CA VAL A 711 13.76 -29.89 -11.21
C VAL A 711 13.70 -31.39 -10.98
N GLN A 712 14.24 -31.85 -9.85
CA GLN A 712 14.16 -33.25 -9.42
C GLN A 712 12.73 -33.65 -9.08
#